data_AF-A0A640P417-F1
#
_entry.id   AF-A0A640P417-F1
#
_cell.length_a   1.000
_cell.length_b   1.000
_cell.length_c   1.000
_cell.angle_alpha   90.00
_cell.angle_beta   90.00
_cell.angle_gamma   90.00
#
_symmetry.space_group_name_H-M   'P 1'
#
loop_
_entity.id
_entity.type
_entity.pdbx_description
1 polymer ?
#
loop_
_entity_poly.entity_id
_entity_poly.type
_entity_poly.pdbx_seq_one_letter_code
_entity_poly.pdbx_strand_id
1 'polypeptide(L)'
;MKQSFYLIITAILLFSPFICIAETERSVNVLVFLIDDLRPELGTYDHPFAKTPNIDELASQGVKFTRAYAQQAICGPSRVSIMTGLRPQTTGLYTIRQDGRLRPNQPNVMSMPQLFKANGYKTISIGKVYHSTTDDAENWSTHIKKLDNFYAIDGNKEKRFAYEAGEVDDDFYKDGKVASDAIDTLKGLKDDKFLMFVGLSKPHLPFNAPKRYWDLYNSNEFAVPSRNKPENMYRLALTNWGELRMYGGIPKEGNVDDELTKKLIHGYYASVSYMDAQVGRVMQALEEMDLRENTMVVLMSDHGYKLGEYGAWNKHTNMELDTRVPLIISREFSHTTRVANKTSDALVENIDIFPTLAEAAGLTMPEVDGESMLSVVDNPNHSFKHAAYSLFNRGKIMGVTVTDGQWRYTQWRDAATQEIKFTELYDHIASDVARVNESGKPALQKIEAKLRELLQAKFPLNAPSFYQKRNVNNTNIPVTLAADLTDNLSQIGEVYDFFDVAVRTERGSPNSKPATFGRKPKVNTVRMLGGWFNQDLSGDTYLWDGEKYVYNFEAAFAKLDSWLDGDWDIFQIVLDNPPWAFQRGYKFVEEADGENYLLKDKVSVYGNGLPPNDATAWNSYIRAFIIKLAERYGKERVLNWRFRVGSEIDTRPQHWAATREEFFEHYRNTVAAIKSVLPSVKVGAHFREASHESRYVDYTGNTEKAYAPHFVTWAKENNVPYDFLAISYYPHITHPHEMDMDKVYASQIAPIVDHPHYNPAASFEIHEYKFIVKMKRAGFVSVATSHNSAFFAMLAKMMLTHNIKEVFQWGNVQEGSYSPEAMTQLALFSMVGNTLYENTSSVSKPPFGNTVNGIFTKRKSDEGIDVLAFNFNNENMDTLTPELLQLRVRVDKPAGTRFQYRVAQIDGETNIEQQFLNDFPKAMLMESKGGWRKADAHPTASVRDALNETGQNIFREQRAKYGNLTSLKWNDWIQGTTKESGEASTVSIKASIPSFSVQKYEVRWVSEEI
;
A
#
# COMPACT_ATOMS: atom_id res chain seq x y z
N MET A 1 28.21 -77.43 7.82
CA MET A 1 29.38 -77.26 8.71
C MET A 1 30.42 -76.45 7.95
N LYS A 2 30.92 -75.36 8.56
CA LYS A 2 32.10 -74.54 8.20
C LYS A 2 31.92 -73.39 7.19
N GLN A 3 31.76 -72.24 7.82
CA GLN A 3 32.03 -70.86 7.44
C GLN A 3 33.30 -70.64 6.59
N SER A 4 33.22 -69.70 5.66
CA SER A 4 34.26 -68.68 5.39
C SER A 4 33.62 -67.53 4.60
N PHE A 5 33.61 -66.34 5.20
CA PHE A 5 33.11 -65.09 4.64
C PHE A 5 34.20 -64.44 3.78
N TYR A 6 33.95 -64.30 2.48
CA TYR A 6 34.56 -63.29 1.60
C TYR A 6 33.40 -62.67 0.83
N LEU A 7 33.04 -61.42 1.13
CA LEU A 7 32.09 -60.65 0.35
C LEU A 7 32.83 -59.57 -0.43
N ILE A 8 32.70 -59.67 -1.74
CA ILE A 8 33.26 -58.82 -2.78
C ILE A 8 32.70 -57.39 -2.62
N ILE A 9 33.60 -56.42 -2.57
CA ILE A 9 33.30 -54.99 -2.70
C ILE A 9 32.85 -54.74 -4.15
N THR A 10 31.62 -54.28 -4.36
CA THR A 10 31.20 -53.67 -5.62
C THR A 10 30.32 -52.46 -5.31
N ALA A 11 30.66 -51.36 -5.98
CA ALA A 11 30.24 -50.00 -5.72
C ALA A 11 28.71 -49.80 -5.77
N ILE A 12 28.18 -49.18 -4.71
CA ILE A 12 26.91 -48.46 -4.74
C ILE A 12 27.27 -46.98 -4.58
N LEU A 13 27.31 -46.27 -5.71
CA LEU A 13 27.24 -44.81 -5.77
C LEU A 13 25.83 -44.40 -5.32
N LEU A 14 25.69 -44.09 -4.03
CA LEU A 14 24.54 -43.36 -3.51
C LEU A 14 24.64 -41.90 -3.97
N PHE A 15 23.95 -41.57 -5.05
CA PHE A 15 23.55 -40.19 -5.34
C PHE A 15 22.58 -39.76 -4.24
N SER A 16 23.10 -39.16 -3.18
CA SER A 16 22.29 -38.39 -2.24
C SER A 16 21.83 -37.13 -2.97
N PRO A 17 20.52 -36.83 -3.06
CA PRO A 17 20.09 -35.55 -3.57
C PRO A 17 20.55 -34.50 -2.55
N PHE A 18 21.56 -33.72 -2.91
CA PHE A 18 21.77 -32.43 -2.26
C PHE A 18 20.56 -31.58 -2.64
N ILE A 19 19.53 -31.63 -1.78
CA ILE A 19 18.51 -30.60 -1.75
C ILE A 19 19.25 -29.36 -1.27
N CYS A 20 19.74 -28.55 -2.22
CA CYS A 20 20.06 -27.16 -1.96
C CYS A 20 18.71 -26.52 -1.62
N ILE A 21 18.38 -26.46 -0.34
CA ILE A 21 17.39 -25.52 0.15
C ILE A 21 18.01 -24.16 -0.16
N ALA A 22 17.53 -23.50 -1.21
CA ALA A 22 17.79 -22.09 -1.41
C ALA A 22 17.30 -21.40 -0.13
N GLU A 23 18.23 -20.93 0.68
CA GLU A 23 17.92 -20.18 1.89
C GLU A 23 17.21 -18.91 1.42
N THR A 24 15.89 -18.87 1.56
CA THR A 24 15.10 -17.66 1.35
C THR A 24 15.68 -16.62 2.28
N GLU A 25 16.42 -15.65 1.74
CA GLU A 25 17.08 -14.59 2.48
C GLU A 25 16.00 -13.92 3.36
N ARG A 26 16.00 -14.22 4.66
CA ARG A 26 14.98 -13.71 5.59
C ARG A 26 15.20 -12.21 5.70
N SER A 27 14.17 -11.43 5.37
CA SER A 27 14.20 -9.97 5.48
C SER A 27 14.53 -9.51 6.90
N VAL A 28 15.38 -8.50 7.02
CA VAL A 28 15.91 -7.97 8.28
C VAL A 28 14.84 -7.20 9.07
N ASN A 29 14.60 -7.58 10.31
CA ASN A 29 13.85 -6.80 11.30
C ASN A 29 14.74 -5.69 11.90
N VAL A 30 14.14 -4.61 12.38
CA VAL A 30 14.87 -3.49 12.98
C VAL A 30 14.30 -3.12 14.34
N LEU A 31 15.15 -3.10 15.37
CA LEU A 31 14.85 -2.57 16.70
C LEU A 31 15.76 -1.38 17.01
N VAL A 32 15.18 -0.23 17.31
CA VAL A 32 15.90 1.00 17.66
C VAL A 32 15.56 1.43 19.07
N PHE A 33 16.56 1.43 19.95
CA PHE A 33 16.52 2.15 21.22
C PHE A 33 16.89 3.62 20.98
N LEU A 34 15.91 4.51 21.05
CA LEU A 34 16.11 5.96 20.89
C LEU A 34 16.00 6.65 22.25
N ILE A 35 17.16 6.92 22.85
CA ILE A 35 17.29 7.44 24.20
C ILE A 35 17.24 8.97 24.19
N ASP A 36 16.54 9.55 25.15
CA ASP A 36 16.35 11.00 25.29
C ASP A 36 17.39 11.63 26.22
N ASP A 37 18.12 12.64 25.76
CA ASP A 37 19.14 13.40 26.52
C ASP A 37 20.37 12.56 26.97
N LEU A 38 20.68 11.46 26.31
CA LEU A 38 21.85 10.62 26.65
C LEU A 38 23.12 11.13 25.94
N ARG A 39 24.11 11.58 26.71
CA ARG A 39 25.49 11.76 26.20
C ARG A 39 26.29 10.45 26.31
N PRO A 40 27.51 10.33 25.73
CA PRO A 40 28.36 9.11 25.79
C PRO A 40 28.87 8.73 27.20
N GLU A 41 27.96 8.61 28.17
CA GLU A 41 28.17 8.32 29.59
C GLU A 41 27.81 6.87 29.90
N LEU A 42 28.50 5.96 29.23
CA LEU A 42 28.27 4.52 29.30
C LEU A 42 29.59 3.82 29.62
N GLY A 43 29.54 2.66 30.25
CA GLY A 43 30.74 1.87 30.58
C GLY A 43 31.56 1.55 29.33
N THR A 44 30.89 1.17 28.24
CA THR A 44 31.51 0.92 26.93
C THR A 44 32.15 2.15 26.30
N TYR A 45 31.82 3.37 26.73
CA TYR A 45 32.50 4.61 26.32
C TYR A 45 33.62 5.01 27.31
N ASP A 46 34.11 4.04 28.08
CA ASP A 46 35.21 4.18 29.05
C ASP A 46 34.90 5.19 30.18
N HIS A 47 33.61 5.41 30.48
CA HIS A 47 33.23 6.33 31.54
C HIS A 47 33.37 5.67 32.92
N PRO A 48 34.17 6.24 33.86
CA PRO A 48 34.61 5.54 35.08
C PRO A 48 33.51 5.25 36.10
N PHE A 49 32.40 5.98 36.05
CA PHE A 49 31.30 5.81 37.01
C PHE A 49 30.12 5.04 36.44
N ALA A 50 29.91 5.06 35.12
CA ALA A 50 28.66 4.57 34.52
C ALA A 50 28.50 3.05 34.71
N LYS A 51 27.36 2.63 35.27
CA LYS A 51 27.01 1.20 35.42
C LYS A 51 25.94 0.83 34.40
N THR A 52 26.37 0.35 33.24
CA THR A 52 25.51 0.04 32.08
C THR A 52 25.80 -1.33 31.46
N PRO A 53 25.75 -2.42 32.25
CA PRO A 53 26.19 -3.73 31.78
C PRO A 53 25.43 -4.24 30.54
N ASN A 54 24.14 -3.90 30.39
CA ASN A 54 23.34 -4.42 29.27
C ASN A 54 23.69 -3.72 27.94
N ILE A 55 23.91 -2.41 27.97
CA ILE A 55 24.37 -1.65 26.81
C ILE A 55 25.83 -2.00 26.48
N ASP A 56 26.65 -2.26 27.49
CA ASP A 56 28.03 -2.72 27.30
C ASP A 56 28.05 -4.10 26.62
N GLU A 57 27.14 -4.99 27.00
CA GLU A 57 26.93 -6.28 26.33
C GLU A 57 26.44 -6.09 24.88
N LEU A 58 25.46 -5.22 24.63
CA LEU A 58 25.04 -4.89 23.26
C LEU A 58 26.19 -4.35 22.40
N ALA A 59 27.07 -3.51 22.97
CA ALA A 59 28.27 -3.02 22.28
C ALA A 59 29.23 -4.17 21.95
N SER A 60 29.40 -5.14 22.84
CA SER A 60 30.22 -6.34 22.58
C SER A 60 29.65 -7.19 21.44
N GLN A 61 28.35 -7.08 21.16
CA GLN A 61 27.68 -7.73 20.05
C GLN A 61 27.66 -6.88 18.76
N GLY A 62 28.31 -5.71 18.71
CA GLY A 62 28.20 -4.83 17.53
C GLY A 62 29.39 -3.93 17.32
N VAL A 63 29.12 -2.81 16.64
CA VAL A 63 30.06 -1.72 16.39
C VAL A 63 29.63 -0.50 17.17
N LYS A 64 30.51 -0.02 18.05
CA LYS A 64 30.37 1.24 18.79
C LYS A 64 31.01 2.37 17.99
N PHE A 65 30.28 3.48 17.79
CA PHE A 65 30.79 4.66 17.11
C PHE A 65 31.18 5.73 18.14
N THR A 66 32.44 6.17 18.12
CA THR A 66 32.95 7.18 19.07
C THR A 66 32.64 8.61 18.64
N ARG A 67 32.31 8.83 17.37
CA ARG A 67 32.15 10.15 16.73
C ARG A 67 30.82 10.27 15.99
N ALA A 68 29.72 10.05 16.72
CA ALA A 68 28.35 10.23 16.23
C ALA A 68 27.75 11.57 16.67
N TYR A 69 27.07 12.28 15.76
CA TYR A 69 26.60 13.65 15.99
C TYR A 69 25.13 13.92 15.62
N ALA A 70 24.42 14.60 16.50
CA ALA A 70 23.07 15.12 16.29
C ALA A 70 23.07 16.41 15.47
N GLN A 71 22.04 16.61 14.64
CA GLN A 71 21.95 17.77 13.73
C GLN A 71 21.49 19.04 14.45
N GLN A 72 20.80 18.91 15.59
CA GLN A 72 20.48 20.03 16.48
C GLN A 72 20.23 19.50 17.89
N ALA A 73 20.86 20.08 18.91
CA ALA A 73 20.80 19.60 20.29
C ALA A 73 19.50 19.98 21.05
N ILE A 74 18.35 19.61 20.49
CA ILE A 74 17.02 19.70 21.11
C ILE A 74 16.07 18.66 20.48
N CYS A 75 15.24 18.02 21.31
CA CYS A 75 14.53 16.80 20.93
C CYS A 75 13.73 16.88 19.61
N GLY A 76 12.90 17.91 19.42
CA GLY A 76 11.99 18.00 18.27
C GLY A 76 12.70 17.95 16.92
N PRO A 77 13.52 18.96 16.59
CA PRO A 77 14.31 18.99 15.36
C PRO A 77 15.22 17.78 15.20
N SER A 78 15.89 17.31 16.25
CA SER A 78 16.79 16.15 16.15
C SER A 78 16.03 14.88 15.73
N ARG A 79 14.90 14.60 16.39
CA ARG A 79 14.07 13.43 16.11
C ARG A 79 13.41 13.51 14.74
N VAL A 80 12.99 14.71 14.30
CA VAL A 80 12.54 14.90 12.91
C VAL A 80 13.66 14.61 11.92
N SER A 81 14.88 15.05 12.20
CA SER A 81 16.03 14.74 11.34
C SER A 81 16.34 13.25 11.28
N ILE A 82 16.32 12.53 12.41
CA ILE A 82 16.48 11.07 12.44
C ILE A 82 15.43 10.38 11.57
N MET A 83 14.16 10.77 11.72
CA MET A 83 13.04 10.09 11.07
C MET A 83 12.91 10.42 9.59
N THR A 84 13.53 11.50 9.11
CA THR A 84 13.42 11.93 7.71
C THR A 84 14.73 11.81 6.94
N GLY A 85 15.86 11.63 7.63
CA GLY A 85 17.20 11.70 7.03
C GLY A 85 17.54 13.10 6.52
N LEU A 86 16.73 14.12 6.84
CA LEU A 86 16.88 15.50 6.37
C LEU A 86 17.35 16.40 7.51
N ARG A 87 18.19 17.38 7.18
CA ARG A 87 18.70 18.31 8.19
C ARG A 87 17.67 19.39 8.54
N PRO A 88 17.78 20.03 9.72
CA PRO A 88 16.84 21.07 10.12
C PRO A 88 16.78 22.26 9.14
N GLN A 89 17.88 22.61 8.48
CA GLN A 89 17.88 23.67 7.44
C GLN A 89 17.18 23.27 6.13
N THR A 90 17.07 21.96 5.87
CA THR A 90 16.38 21.42 4.71
C THR A 90 14.87 21.43 4.94
N THR A 91 14.43 20.97 6.11
CA THR A 91 13.01 20.96 6.51
C THR A 91 12.50 22.33 6.98
N GLY A 92 13.39 23.22 7.44
CA GLY A 92 13.04 24.50 8.05
C GLY A 92 12.49 24.37 9.48
N LEU A 93 12.66 23.23 10.15
CA LEU A 93 12.08 22.94 11.46
C LEU A 93 13.15 22.99 12.56
N TYR A 94 13.13 24.05 13.38
CA TYR A 94 14.22 24.34 14.33
C TYR A 94 13.78 24.40 15.80
N THR A 95 12.50 24.17 16.10
CA THR A 95 11.94 24.37 17.46
C THR A 95 11.12 23.16 17.93
N ILE A 96 10.73 23.15 19.20
CA ILE A 96 9.80 22.17 19.79
C ILE A 96 8.35 22.67 19.83
N ARG A 97 8.06 23.85 19.26
CA ARG A 97 6.72 24.43 19.22
C ARG A 97 5.94 23.88 18.02
N GLN A 98 4.72 24.37 17.81
CA GLN A 98 3.85 23.90 16.72
C GLN A 98 4.48 24.07 15.33
N ASP A 99 5.26 25.13 15.12
CA ASP A 99 6.00 25.42 13.88
C ASP A 99 7.22 24.51 13.66
N GLY A 100 7.60 23.69 14.65
CA GLY A 100 8.65 22.68 14.53
C GLY A 100 8.15 21.25 14.33
N ARG A 101 6.83 21.04 14.23
CA ARG A 101 6.22 19.72 13.98
C ARG A 101 6.37 19.32 12.51
N LEU A 102 6.55 18.02 12.24
CA LEU A 102 6.76 17.53 10.88
C LEU A 102 5.49 17.68 10.03
N ARG A 103 4.41 16.97 10.36
CA ARG A 103 3.26 16.82 9.44
C ARG A 103 2.51 18.12 9.14
N PRO A 104 2.27 19.03 10.12
CA PRO A 104 1.61 20.29 9.82
C PRO A 104 2.43 21.25 8.92
N ASN A 105 3.75 21.07 8.85
CA ASN A 105 4.65 22.02 8.17
C ASN A 105 5.36 21.44 6.94
N GLN A 106 5.50 20.10 6.85
CA GLN A 106 6.12 19.35 5.76
C GLN A 106 5.32 18.07 5.47
N PRO A 107 4.08 18.18 4.98
CA PRO A 107 3.19 17.01 4.81
C PRO A 107 3.71 15.98 3.81
N ASN A 108 4.49 16.43 2.82
CA ASN A 108 4.96 15.62 1.69
C ASN A 108 6.31 14.95 1.92
N VAL A 109 6.94 15.14 3.09
CA VAL A 109 8.21 14.48 3.38
C VAL A 109 7.96 12.99 3.68
N MET A 110 8.61 12.13 2.91
CA MET A 110 8.76 10.71 3.20
C MET A 110 9.62 10.55 4.44
N SER A 111 9.04 9.90 5.46
CA SER A 111 9.74 9.52 6.68
C SER A 111 10.06 8.03 6.69
N MET A 112 10.91 7.63 7.63
CA MET A 112 11.28 6.24 7.88
C MET A 112 10.08 5.34 8.18
N PRO A 113 9.19 5.63 9.15
CA PRO A 113 8.02 4.79 9.36
C PRO A 113 7.11 4.74 8.13
N GLN A 114 6.97 5.83 7.39
CA GLN A 114 6.17 5.84 6.18
C GLN A 114 6.77 4.93 5.09
N LEU A 115 8.09 4.98 4.87
CA LEU A 115 8.78 4.13 3.91
C LEU A 115 8.67 2.64 4.29
N PHE A 116 8.96 2.29 5.55
CA PHE A 116 8.91 0.91 6.01
C PHE A 116 7.49 0.34 5.99
N LYS A 117 6.49 1.12 6.45
CA LYS A 117 5.08 0.71 6.40
C LYS A 117 4.61 0.50 4.98
N ALA A 118 5.01 1.38 4.07
CA ALA A 118 4.72 1.21 2.65
C ALA A 118 5.27 -0.14 2.17
N ASN A 119 6.52 -0.51 2.53
CA ASN A 119 7.16 -1.76 2.10
C ASN A 119 6.79 -3.02 2.94
N GLY A 120 5.60 -3.02 3.56
CA GLY A 120 5.03 -4.19 4.22
C GLY A 120 5.63 -4.52 5.59
N TYR A 121 6.35 -3.58 6.23
CA TYR A 121 6.75 -3.74 7.63
C TYR A 121 5.62 -3.30 8.57
N LYS A 122 5.47 -4.01 9.70
CA LYS A 122 4.82 -3.45 10.88
C LYS A 122 5.72 -2.34 11.43
N THR A 123 5.19 -1.14 11.57
CA THR A 123 5.92 -0.01 12.13
C THR A 123 5.41 0.29 13.53
N ILE A 124 6.32 0.27 14.50
CA ILE A 124 5.98 0.35 15.92
C ILE A 124 6.72 1.53 16.55
N SER A 125 5.96 2.36 17.25
CA SER A 125 6.46 3.49 18.05
C SER A 125 5.96 3.34 19.46
N ILE A 126 6.88 3.17 20.42
CA ILE A 126 6.57 3.02 21.85
C ILE A 126 7.38 4.07 22.62
N GLY A 127 6.71 4.84 23.47
CA GLY A 127 7.35 5.86 24.28
C GLY A 127 7.64 7.15 23.51
N LYS A 128 8.79 7.78 23.77
CA LYS A 128 9.19 9.06 23.16
C LYS A 128 10.02 8.79 21.91
N VAL A 129 9.35 8.67 20.76
CA VAL A 129 9.99 8.50 19.43
C VAL A 129 10.08 9.85 18.72
N TYR A 130 8.94 10.40 18.29
CA TYR A 130 8.81 11.82 17.95
C TYR A 130 8.63 12.68 19.21
N HIS A 131 8.99 13.96 19.14
CA HIS A 131 8.66 14.91 20.21
C HIS A 131 7.15 15.17 20.30
N SER A 132 6.49 15.35 19.15
CA SER A 132 5.04 15.46 19.02
C SER A 132 4.42 14.10 18.77
N THR A 133 3.46 13.67 19.58
CA THR A 133 2.78 12.38 19.43
C THR A 133 1.79 12.33 18.26
N THR A 134 1.66 13.41 17.50
CA THR A 134 0.79 13.49 16.31
C THR A 134 1.57 13.36 15.01
N ASP A 135 2.89 13.57 15.04
CA ASP A 135 3.70 13.39 13.84
C ASP A 135 3.71 11.90 13.49
N ASP A 136 3.39 11.61 12.23
CA ASP A 136 3.40 10.27 11.64
C ASP A 136 2.47 9.26 12.29
N ALA A 137 1.46 9.70 13.06
CA ALA A 137 0.57 8.80 13.78
C ALA A 137 -0.08 7.74 12.86
N GLU A 138 -0.42 8.10 11.63
CA GLU A 138 -0.98 7.20 10.62
C GLU A 138 0.04 6.23 10.01
N ASN A 139 1.33 6.50 10.15
CA ASN A 139 2.43 5.70 9.61
C ASN A 139 2.98 4.67 10.60
N TRP A 140 2.42 4.61 11.81
CA TRP A 140 2.68 3.57 12.80
C TRP A 140 1.55 2.55 12.78
N SER A 141 1.86 1.28 12.52
CA SER A 141 0.92 0.16 12.71
C SER A 141 0.52 0.02 14.18
N THR A 142 1.48 0.23 15.09
CA THR A 142 1.26 0.29 16.55
C THR A 142 1.88 1.57 17.10
N HIS A 143 1.10 2.37 17.81
CA HIS A 143 1.57 3.64 18.38
C HIS A 143 1.18 3.78 19.85
N ILE A 144 2.13 3.49 20.73
CA ILE A 144 2.01 3.66 22.19
C ILE A 144 2.71 4.96 22.57
N LYS A 145 1.91 5.98 22.87
CA LYS A 145 2.38 7.36 23.08
C LYS A 145 3.23 7.48 24.34
N LYS A 146 4.21 8.40 24.31
CA LYS A 146 4.98 8.78 25.51
C LYS A 146 4.08 9.15 26.69
N LEU A 147 4.49 8.75 27.89
CA LEU A 147 3.81 9.05 29.14
C LEU A 147 4.35 10.34 29.79
N ASP A 148 3.48 10.98 30.56
CA ASP A 148 3.86 12.09 31.44
C ASP A 148 4.84 11.65 32.54
N ASN A 149 5.42 12.61 33.25
CA ASN A 149 6.31 12.30 34.36
C ASN A 149 5.51 11.81 35.58
N PHE A 150 5.95 10.70 36.17
CA PHE A 150 5.43 10.15 37.42
C PHE A 150 6.33 10.51 38.58
N TYR A 151 5.75 10.68 39.77
CA TYR A 151 6.48 10.87 41.01
C TYR A 151 5.98 9.87 42.06
N ALA A 152 6.89 9.14 42.70
CA ALA A 152 6.61 8.15 43.73
C ALA A 152 6.57 8.77 45.13
N ILE A 153 7.28 9.89 45.34
CA ILE A 153 7.36 10.56 46.64
C ILE A 153 6.30 11.65 46.71
N ASP A 154 5.46 11.59 47.74
CA ASP A 154 4.37 12.55 47.97
C ASP A 154 4.89 14.00 48.02
N GLY A 155 4.20 14.91 47.31
CA GLY A 155 4.56 16.33 47.25
C GLY A 155 5.59 16.68 46.16
N ASN A 156 6.30 15.71 45.58
CA ASN A 156 7.31 15.99 44.54
C ASN A 156 6.68 16.43 43.22
N LYS A 157 5.50 15.89 42.87
CA LYS A 157 4.78 16.24 41.65
C LYS A 157 4.31 17.70 41.70
N GLU A 158 3.72 18.12 42.80
CA GLU A 158 3.18 19.46 43.03
C GLU A 158 4.30 20.51 42.99
N LYS A 159 5.45 20.18 43.57
CA LYS A 159 6.64 21.04 43.58
C LYS A 159 7.45 20.93 42.29
N ARG A 160 7.15 19.97 41.41
CA ARG A 160 7.90 19.63 40.19
C ARG A 160 9.39 19.47 40.48
N PHE A 161 9.76 18.53 41.36
CA PHE A 161 11.18 18.29 41.66
C PHE A 161 11.96 17.81 40.43
N ALA A 162 13.22 18.23 40.30
CA ALA A 162 14.09 17.87 39.18
C ALA A 162 14.58 16.41 39.22
N TYR A 163 14.39 15.70 40.33
CA TYR A 163 14.83 14.33 40.53
C TYR A 163 14.06 13.67 41.67
N GLU A 164 14.07 12.33 41.72
CA GLU A 164 13.68 11.57 42.90
C GLU A 164 14.18 10.11 42.86
N ALA A 165 14.28 9.53 44.06
CA ALA A 165 14.66 8.14 44.31
C ALA A 165 13.49 7.40 44.97
N GLY A 166 12.47 7.06 44.17
CA GLY A 166 11.28 6.36 44.69
C GLY A 166 11.56 4.91 45.05
N GLU A 167 11.06 4.43 46.19
CA GLU A 167 11.09 3.01 46.56
C GLU A 167 9.96 2.26 45.85
N VAL A 168 10.16 1.97 44.57
CA VAL A 168 9.18 1.37 43.67
C VAL A 168 9.86 0.42 42.68
N ASP A 169 9.09 -0.45 42.04
CA ASP A 169 9.57 -1.28 40.93
C ASP A 169 9.79 -0.44 39.65
N ASP A 170 10.52 -1.01 38.69
CA ASP A 170 10.84 -0.36 37.41
C ASP A 170 9.60 0.17 36.68
N ASP A 171 8.56 -0.66 36.59
CA ASP A 171 7.33 -0.36 35.85
C ASP A 171 6.49 0.75 36.50
N PHE A 172 6.86 1.25 37.69
CA PHE A 172 6.24 2.46 38.22
C PHE A 172 6.54 3.66 37.33
N TYR A 173 7.81 3.85 36.95
CA TYR A 173 8.22 4.92 36.05
C TYR A 173 8.03 4.52 34.59
N LYS A 174 8.04 5.51 33.71
CA LYS A 174 7.64 5.34 32.31
C LYS A 174 8.51 4.39 31.49
N ASP A 175 9.81 4.35 31.72
CA ASP A 175 10.70 3.55 30.87
C ASP A 175 10.56 2.04 31.13
N GLY A 176 10.22 1.62 32.36
CA GLY A 176 9.86 0.23 32.67
C GLY A 176 8.55 -0.17 32.00
N LYS A 177 7.53 0.71 32.03
CA LYS A 177 6.29 0.49 31.25
C LYS A 177 6.57 0.38 29.75
N VAL A 178 7.42 1.26 29.20
CA VAL A 178 7.81 1.24 27.78
C VAL A 178 8.52 -0.08 27.41
N ALA A 179 9.38 -0.60 28.29
CA ALA A 179 9.99 -1.92 28.09
C ALA A 179 8.97 -3.05 28.12
N SER A 180 8.03 -3.04 29.08
CA SER A 180 6.94 -4.01 29.15
C SER A 180 6.06 -3.97 27.90
N ASP A 181 5.67 -2.77 27.44
CA ASP A 181 4.90 -2.57 26.21
C ASP A 181 5.66 -3.07 24.96
N ALA A 182 6.97 -2.87 24.90
CA ALA A 182 7.82 -3.36 23.82
C ALA A 182 7.88 -4.90 23.80
N ILE A 183 8.09 -5.53 24.96
CA ILE A 183 8.11 -6.99 25.11
C ILE A 183 6.76 -7.59 24.71
N ASP A 184 5.65 -6.99 25.15
CA ASP A 184 4.31 -7.47 24.81
C ASP A 184 4.00 -7.29 23.31
N THR A 185 4.49 -6.20 22.70
CA THR A 185 4.35 -5.99 21.26
C THR A 185 5.18 -7.00 20.46
N LEU A 186 6.41 -7.31 20.89
CA LEU A 186 7.28 -8.30 20.22
C LEU A 186 6.63 -9.69 20.14
N LYS A 187 5.89 -10.12 21.17
CA LYS A 187 5.17 -11.41 21.18
C LYS A 187 4.21 -11.56 19.99
N GLY A 188 3.62 -10.47 19.51
CA GLY A 188 2.69 -10.46 18.39
C GLY A 188 3.32 -10.31 17.01
N LEU A 189 4.66 -10.19 16.93
CA LEU A 189 5.38 -9.84 15.69
C LEU A 189 6.27 -10.97 15.17
N LYS A 190 6.24 -12.17 15.77
CA LYS A 190 7.19 -13.25 15.46
C LYS A 190 7.27 -13.61 13.97
N ASP A 191 6.12 -13.59 13.29
CA ASP A 191 6.00 -13.96 11.87
C ASP A 191 5.93 -12.74 10.93
N ASP A 192 6.03 -11.53 11.47
CA ASP A 192 5.93 -10.26 10.73
C ASP A 192 7.31 -9.59 10.58
N LYS A 193 7.50 -8.88 9.46
CA LYS A 193 8.60 -7.91 9.32
C LYS A 193 8.32 -6.69 10.19
N PHE A 194 9.28 -6.21 10.98
CA PHE A 194 9.04 -5.04 11.82
C PHE A 194 10.16 -3.99 11.84
N LEU A 195 9.75 -2.74 11.97
CA LEU A 195 10.58 -1.60 12.39
C LEU A 195 10.01 -1.11 13.72
N MET A 196 10.75 -1.30 14.82
CA MET A 196 10.32 -0.94 16.16
C MET A 196 11.24 0.12 16.76
N PHE A 197 10.65 1.24 17.17
CA PHE A 197 11.31 2.24 18.01
C PHE A 197 10.85 2.12 19.45
N VAL A 198 11.81 1.87 20.35
CA VAL A 198 11.64 1.91 21.80
C VAL A 198 12.26 3.21 22.31
N GLY A 199 11.40 4.22 22.47
CA GLY A 199 11.78 5.58 22.86
C GLY A 199 11.83 5.76 24.37
N LEU A 200 12.98 5.46 24.99
CA LEU A 200 13.19 5.63 26.43
C LEU A 200 13.44 7.10 26.78
N SER A 201 12.74 7.59 27.81
CA SER A 201 12.75 9.02 28.17
C SER A 201 13.85 9.40 29.14
N LYS A 202 14.43 8.47 29.89
CA LYS A 202 15.58 8.76 30.74
C LYS A 202 16.87 8.71 29.89
N PRO A 203 17.85 9.56 30.17
CA PRO A 203 17.98 10.40 31.37
C PRO A 203 17.41 11.83 31.29
N HIS A 204 16.52 12.19 30.35
CA HIS A 204 15.88 13.52 30.32
C HIS A 204 15.24 13.88 31.68
N LEU A 205 15.24 15.18 32.05
CA LEU A 205 14.60 15.66 33.29
C LEU A 205 13.08 15.31 33.37
N PRO A 206 12.53 15.14 34.58
CA PRO A 206 13.23 15.04 35.85
C PRO A 206 13.94 13.68 35.96
N PHE A 207 15.06 13.65 36.68
CA PHE A 207 15.86 12.45 36.93
C PHE A 207 15.16 11.55 37.97
N ASN A 208 14.05 10.96 37.56
CA ASN A 208 13.23 10.08 38.39
C ASN A 208 13.57 8.63 38.03
N ALA A 209 14.10 7.89 38.99
CA ALA A 209 14.48 6.49 38.84
C ALA A 209 14.23 5.75 40.16
N PRO A 210 13.97 4.43 40.13
CA PRO A 210 13.84 3.62 41.34
C PRO A 210 15.07 3.73 42.25
N LYS A 211 14.84 3.75 43.56
CA LYS A 211 15.89 3.94 44.58
C LYS A 211 17.05 2.96 44.43
N ARG A 212 16.78 1.72 44.02
CA ARG A 212 17.82 0.69 43.79
C ARG A 212 18.92 1.13 42.81
N TYR A 213 18.59 1.97 41.82
CA TYR A 213 19.58 2.51 40.87
C TYR A 213 20.33 3.73 41.42
N TRP A 214 19.72 4.48 42.33
CA TRP A 214 20.44 5.51 43.07
C TRP A 214 21.46 4.88 44.01
N ASP A 215 21.08 3.79 44.69
CA ASP A 215 21.94 3.08 45.65
C ASP A 215 23.17 2.43 44.99
N LEU A 216 23.21 2.33 43.66
CA LEU A 216 24.39 1.92 42.91
C LEU A 216 25.55 2.92 43.02
N TYR A 217 25.28 4.17 43.40
CA TYR A 217 26.24 5.26 43.35
C TYR A 217 26.34 5.99 44.69
N ASN A 218 27.55 6.39 45.04
CA ASN A 218 27.79 7.29 46.14
C ASN A 218 27.93 8.73 45.61
N SER A 219 27.02 9.62 46.01
CA SER A 219 27.02 11.01 45.53
C SER A 219 28.33 11.77 45.80
N ASN A 220 29.10 11.35 46.80
CA ASN A 220 30.38 11.98 47.15
C ASN A 220 31.50 11.68 46.15
N GLU A 221 31.38 10.62 45.35
CA GLU A 221 32.37 10.22 44.34
C GLU A 221 32.31 11.11 43.09
N PHE A 222 31.18 11.79 42.85
CA PHE A 222 31.05 12.72 41.74
C PHE A 222 31.83 14.02 41.99
N ALA A 223 32.72 14.35 41.05
CA ALA A 223 33.35 15.65 41.00
C ALA A 223 32.37 16.72 40.50
N VAL A 224 32.47 17.94 41.06
CA VAL A 224 31.75 19.09 40.53
C VAL A 224 32.48 19.59 39.29
N PRO A 225 31.85 19.62 38.10
CA PRO A 225 32.50 20.11 36.90
C PRO A 225 32.92 21.57 37.00
N SER A 226 33.93 21.97 36.23
CA SER A 226 34.35 23.37 36.18
C SER A 226 33.22 24.29 35.72
N ARG A 227 33.02 25.38 36.46
CA ARG A 227 32.05 26.42 36.15
C ARG A 227 32.58 27.49 35.18
N ASN A 228 33.82 27.34 34.72
CA ASN A 228 34.43 28.27 33.79
C ASN A 228 33.81 28.11 32.41
N LYS A 229 33.29 29.21 31.87
CA LYS A 229 32.85 29.29 30.47
C LYS A 229 34.06 29.43 29.56
N PRO A 230 33.99 29.00 28.29
CA PRO A 230 35.11 29.18 27.39
C PRO A 230 35.45 30.67 27.24
N GLU A 231 36.73 31.00 27.36
CA GLU A 231 37.21 32.38 27.16
C GLU A 231 36.85 32.85 25.74
N ASN A 232 36.36 34.08 25.62
CA ASN A 232 35.94 34.68 24.33
C ASN A 232 34.87 33.88 23.56
N MET A 233 34.04 33.09 24.25
CA MET A 233 32.87 32.47 23.61
C MET A 233 31.86 33.51 23.11
N TYR A 234 31.04 33.13 22.15
CA TYR A 234 29.91 33.97 21.76
C TYR A 234 28.90 34.10 22.90
N ARG A 235 28.34 35.30 23.08
CA ARG A 235 27.40 35.60 24.18
C ARG A 235 26.14 34.71 24.21
N LEU A 236 25.79 34.06 23.10
CA LEU A 236 24.64 33.13 23.00
C LEU A 236 25.05 31.66 22.82
N ALA A 237 26.35 31.33 22.93
CA ALA A 237 26.83 29.96 22.77
C ALA A 237 26.18 29.03 23.81
N LEU A 238 26.18 29.43 25.07
CA LEU A 238 25.50 28.75 26.16
C LEU A 238 24.13 29.38 26.46
N THR A 239 23.19 28.57 26.97
CA THR A 239 21.89 29.06 27.46
C THR A 239 21.92 29.29 28.98
N ASN A 240 20.89 29.95 29.50
CA ASN A 240 20.63 30.03 30.94
C ASN A 240 19.89 28.80 31.49
N TRP A 241 19.85 27.70 30.72
CA TRP A 241 19.33 26.39 31.13
C TRP A 241 17.92 26.46 31.75
N GLY A 242 17.06 27.24 31.10
CA GLY A 242 15.69 27.53 31.56
C GLY A 242 14.84 26.29 31.82
N GLU A 243 15.07 25.20 31.09
CA GLU A 243 14.42 23.91 31.34
C GLU A 243 14.58 23.42 32.78
N LEU A 244 15.83 23.31 33.27
CA LEU A 244 16.12 22.88 34.63
C LEU A 244 15.56 23.89 35.65
N ARG A 245 15.62 25.20 35.35
CA ARG A 245 15.09 26.26 36.25
C ARG A 245 13.57 26.23 36.43
N MET A 246 12.83 25.50 35.58
CA MET A 246 11.39 25.31 35.77
C MET A 246 11.05 24.33 36.90
N TYR A 247 12.00 23.51 37.34
CA TYR A 247 11.79 22.56 38.43
C TYR A 247 11.94 23.22 39.82
N GLY A 248 11.24 22.67 40.80
CA GLY A 248 11.32 23.05 42.21
C GLY A 248 12.67 22.67 42.82
N GLY A 249 13.13 23.46 43.79
CA GLY A 249 14.43 23.29 44.43
C GLY A 249 15.62 23.75 43.58
N ILE A 250 15.41 24.13 42.32
CA ILE A 250 16.47 24.69 41.45
C ILE A 250 16.51 26.22 41.60
N PRO A 251 17.70 26.83 41.79
CA PRO A 251 17.82 28.28 41.88
C PRO A 251 17.37 28.97 40.58
N LYS A 252 16.63 30.07 40.71
CA LYS A 252 16.09 30.81 39.56
C LYS A 252 17.13 31.66 38.83
N GLU A 253 18.21 32.02 39.52
CA GLU A 253 19.37 32.74 38.97
C GLU A 253 20.67 32.16 39.53
N GLY A 254 21.82 32.58 38.99
CA GLY A 254 23.13 32.09 39.45
C GLY A 254 23.39 30.61 39.16
N ASN A 255 24.46 30.10 39.77
CA ASN A 255 24.91 28.71 39.63
C ASN A 255 24.14 27.78 40.58
N VAL A 256 24.08 26.50 40.23
CA VAL A 256 23.72 25.43 41.16
C VAL A 256 24.90 25.19 42.10
N ASP A 257 24.68 25.12 43.42
CA ASP A 257 25.72 24.86 44.41
C ASP A 257 26.30 23.44 44.28
N ASP A 258 27.39 23.16 45.00
CA ASP A 258 28.15 21.91 44.88
C ASP A 258 27.34 20.68 45.29
N GLU A 259 26.57 20.77 46.39
CA GLU A 259 25.77 19.65 46.88
C GLU A 259 24.65 19.30 45.90
N LEU A 260 23.91 20.31 45.44
CA LEU A 260 22.85 20.10 44.46
C LEU A 260 23.40 19.67 43.10
N THR A 261 24.58 20.15 42.70
CA THR A 261 25.25 19.69 41.47
C THR A 261 25.56 18.19 41.54
N LYS A 262 26.19 17.73 42.62
CA LYS A 262 26.45 16.29 42.82
C LYS A 262 25.16 15.48 42.86
N LYS A 263 24.10 16.01 43.48
CA LYS A 263 22.81 15.32 43.55
C LYS A 263 22.13 15.18 42.17
N LEU A 264 22.21 16.20 41.32
CA LEU A 264 21.70 16.15 39.95
C LEU A 264 22.51 15.18 39.08
N ILE A 265 23.84 15.19 39.19
CA ILE A 265 24.73 14.23 38.52
C ILE A 265 24.37 12.80 38.96
N HIS A 266 24.21 12.57 40.26
CA HIS A 266 23.78 11.28 40.81
C HIS A 266 22.45 10.83 40.23
N GLY A 267 21.47 11.72 40.13
CA GLY A 267 20.18 11.43 39.50
C GLY A 267 20.29 11.07 38.02
N TYR A 268 21.17 11.75 37.28
CA TYR A 268 21.43 11.42 35.88
C TYR A 268 21.98 9.99 35.74
N TYR A 269 23.03 9.62 36.50
CA TYR A 269 23.59 8.26 36.44
C TYR A 269 22.62 7.18 36.94
N ALA A 270 21.83 7.46 37.98
CA ALA A 270 20.77 6.56 38.42
C ALA A 270 19.73 6.33 37.31
N SER A 271 19.38 7.39 36.58
CA SER A 271 18.47 7.31 35.42
C SER A 271 19.09 6.55 34.25
N VAL A 272 20.40 6.68 34.02
CA VAL A 272 21.14 5.92 33.00
C VAL A 272 21.16 4.42 33.34
N SER A 273 21.48 4.03 34.57
CA SER A 273 21.45 2.60 34.96
C SER A 273 20.04 2.01 34.95
N TYR A 274 19.03 2.80 35.31
CA TYR A 274 17.65 2.37 35.20
C TYR A 274 17.25 2.12 33.74
N MET A 275 17.59 3.04 32.84
CA MET A 275 17.37 2.92 31.40
C MET A 275 18.11 1.71 30.81
N ASP A 276 19.37 1.49 31.20
CA ASP A 276 20.18 0.34 30.80
C ASP A 276 19.50 -1.00 31.16
N ALA A 277 18.95 -1.12 32.37
CA ALA A 277 18.21 -2.31 32.77
C ALA A 277 16.97 -2.55 31.89
N GLN A 278 16.32 -1.48 31.39
CA GLN A 278 15.17 -1.59 30.50
C GLN A 278 15.58 -2.05 29.09
N VAL A 279 16.74 -1.59 28.59
CA VAL A 279 17.35 -2.11 27.36
C VAL A 279 17.62 -3.61 27.52
N GLY A 280 18.21 -4.02 28.64
CA GLY A 280 18.47 -5.43 28.95
C GLY A 280 17.21 -6.31 28.91
N ARG A 281 16.11 -5.86 29.52
CA ARG A 281 14.82 -6.59 29.51
C ARG A 281 14.30 -6.83 28.09
N VAL A 282 14.35 -5.82 27.22
CA VAL A 282 13.88 -5.94 25.83
C VAL A 282 14.82 -6.82 25.01
N MET A 283 16.14 -6.69 25.20
CA MET A 283 17.14 -7.54 24.54
C MET A 283 16.99 -9.01 24.94
N GLN A 284 16.79 -9.30 26.23
CA GLN A 284 16.53 -10.65 26.72
C GLN A 284 15.28 -11.25 26.06
N ALA A 285 14.18 -10.49 25.98
CA ALA A 285 12.97 -10.95 25.30
C ALA A 285 13.19 -11.22 23.80
N LEU A 286 14.02 -10.42 23.13
CA LEU A 286 14.37 -10.62 21.72
C LEU A 286 15.13 -11.94 21.51
N GLU A 287 16.03 -12.30 22.43
CA GLU A 287 16.75 -13.57 22.42
C GLU A 287 15.84 -14.76 22.75
N GLU A 288 15.03 -14.67 23.81
CA GLU A 288 14.09 -15.72 24.22
C GLU A 288 13.03 -16.05 23.16
N MET A 289 12.76 -15.13 22.25
CA MET A 289 11.81 -15.31 21.14
C MET A 289 12.47 -15.73 19.82
N ASP A 290 13.78 -15.99 19.82
CA ASP A 290 14.60 -16.29 18.64
C ASP A 290 14.58 -15.18 17.55
N LEU A 291 14.24 -13.94 17.94
CA LEU A 291 14.17 -12.80 17.02
C LEU A 291 15.54 -12.17 16.77
N ARG A 292 16.52 -12.43 17.63
CA ARG A 292 17.88 -11.90 17.46
C ARG A 292 18.54 -12.38 16.17
N GLU A 293 18.15 -13.55 15.65
CA GLU A 293 18.69 -14.14 14.42
C GLU A 293 18.54 -13.23 13.19
N ASN A 294 17.40 -12.54 13.07
CA ASN A 294 17.07 -11.70 11.92
C ASN A 294 16.82 -10.23 12.29
N THR A 295 17.16 -9.78 13.50
CA THR A 295 16.93 -8.39 13.93
C THR A 295 18.22 -7.60 14.02
N MET A 296 18.34 -6.50 13.27
CA MET A 296 19.35 -5.48 13.51
C MET A 296 18.93 -4.62 14.72
N VAL A 297 19.84 -4.43 15.67
CA VAL A 297 19.61 -3.60 16.86
C VAL A 297 20.46 -2.33 16.79
N VAL A 298 19.82 -1.18 16.97
CA VAL A 298 20.46 0.13 17.04
C VAL A 298 20.18 0.76 18.41
N LEU A 299 21.21 1.23 19.09
CA LEU A 299 21.08 2.11 20.24
C LEU A 299 21.64 3.48 19.89
N MET A 300 20.84 4.52 20.07
CA MET A 300 21.23 5.89 19.76
C MET A 300 20.58 6.90 20.70
N SER A 301 21.13 8.11 20.75
CA SER A 301 20.53 9.25 21.46
C SER A 301 20.08 10.35 20.49
N ASP A 302 19.05 11.11 20.85
CA ASP A 302 18.64 12.27 20.07
C ASP A 302 19.63 13.44 20.17
N HIS A 303 20.29 13.62 21.31
CA HIS A 303 21.38 14.59 21.49
C HIS A 303 22.14 14.35 22.81
N GLY A 304 23.25 15.06 23.00
CA GLY A 304 24.03 15.04 24.24
C GLY A 304 23.44 15.91 25.35
N TYR A 305 24.24 16.19 26.39
CA TYR A 305 23.78 16.87 27.61
C TYR A 305 24.95 17.44 28.46
N LYS A 306 24.67 18.50 29.22
CA LYS A 306 25.58 19.09 30.23
C LYS A 306 25.08 18.83 31.65
N LEU A 307 26.00 18.39 32.51
CA LEU A 307 25.79 18.05 33.91
C LEU A 307 26.51 19.00 34.87
N GLY A 308 26.67 20.26 34.45
CA GLY A 308 27.35 21.31 35.23
C GLY A 308 28.59 21.87 34.54
N GLU A 309 29.07 21.26 33.45
CA GLU A 309 30.17 21.81 32.65
C GLU A 309 29.82 23.23 32.19
N TYR A 310 30.81 24.13 32.25
CA TYR A 310 30.65 25.57 32.01
C TYR A 310 29.73 26.30 32.99
N GLY A 311 29.36 25.66 34.11
CA GLY A 311 28.32 26.15 35.02
C GLY A 311 26.93 26.11 34.37
N ALA A 312 26.76 25.27 33.35
CA ALA A 312 25.54 25.14 32.57
C ALA A 312 24.95 23.72 32.66
N TRP A 313 23.66 23.63 32.37
CA TRP A 313 22.89 22.39 32.40
C TRP A 313 22.09 22.20 31.11
N ASN A 314 21.49 21.03 30.96
CA ASN A 314 20.65 20.66 29.83
C ASN A 314 21.45 20.56 28.53
N LYS A 315 20.76 20.76 27.42
CA LYS A 315 21.26 20.75 26.04
C LYS A 315 21.26 22.18 25.48
N HIS A 316 20.77 22.35 24.26
CA HIS A 316 20.45 23.62 23.63
C HIS A 316 21.63 24.43 23.09
N THR A 317 22.76 23.82 22.74
CA THR A 317 23.93 24.54 22.21
C THR A 317 24.57 23.81 21.03
N ASN A 318 25.57 24.44 20.43
CA ASN A 318 26.46 23.82 19.42
C ASN A 318 27.76 23.28 20.05
N MET A 319 27.85 23.18 21.38
CA MET A 319 29.04 22.62 22.04
C MET A 319 29.14 21.11 21.78
N GLU A 320 30.36 20.58 21.84
CA GLU A 320 30.63 19.15 21.62
C GLU A 320 29.77 18.26 22.51
N LEU A 321 29.71 18.54 23.82
CA LEU A 321 28.91 17.81 24.82
C LEU A 321 27.42 17.67 24.49
N ASP A 322 26.85 18.62 23.75
CA ASP A 322 25.43 18.65 23.41
C ASP A 322 25.14 17.98 22.06
N THR A 323 26.13 17.89 21.18
CA THR A 323 25.95 17.39 19.81
C THR A 323 26.48 15.98 19.63
N ARG A 324 27.51 15.56 20.38
CA ARG A 324 28.05 14.20 20.38
C ARG A 324 27.11 13.25 21.12
N VAL A 325 26.80 12.10 20.52
CA VAL A 325 25.85 11.10 21.04
C VAL A 325 26.48 9.70 21.05
N PRO A 326 26.03 8.80 21.94
CA PRO A 326 26.35 7.38 21.80
C PRO A 326 25.58 6.78 20.61
N LEU A 327 26.24 5.88 19.89
CA LEU A 327 25.68 5.10 18.80
C LEU A 327 26.31 3.71 18.78
N ILE A 328 25.48 2.68 18.86
CA ILE A 328 25.88 1.28 18.74
C ILE A 328 24.96 0.63 17.70
N ILE A 329 25.54 -0.09 16.73
CA ILE A 329 24.80 -0.86 15.73
C ILE A 329 25.26 -2.31 15.81
N SER A 330 24.32 -3.22 16.01
CA SER A 330 24.54 -4.66 16.09
C SER A 330 23.72 -5.35 15.00
N ARG A 331 24.39 -5.85 13.95
CA ARG A 331 23.76 -6.62 12.87
C ARG A 331 23.07 -7.87 13.42
N GLU A 332 22.03 -8.31 12.73
CA GLU A 332 21.38 -9.61 12.86
C GLU A 332 22.40 -10.77 12.82
N PHE A 333 22.18 -11.83 13.61
CA PHE A 333 23.16 -12.92 13.72
C PHE A 333 23.31 -13.72 12.43
N SER A 334 22.26 -13.79 11.61
CA SER A 334 22.29 -14.41 10.28
C SER A 334 23.17 -13.67 9.27
N HIS A 335 23.59 -12.43 9.54
CA HIS A 335 24.44 -11.69 8.61
C HIS A 335 25.88 -12.24 8.58
N THR A 336 26.26 -12.88 7.47
CA THR A 336 27.51 -13.64 7.34
C THR A 336 28.78 -12.82 7.54
N THR A 337 28.75 -11.51 7.26
CA THR A 337 29.89 -10.60 7.42
C THR A 337 29.79 -9.71 8.66
N ARG A 338 28.92 -10.07 9.61
CA ARG A 338 28.70 -9.31 10.84
C ARG A 338 30.00 -9.08 11.61
N VAL A 339 30.22 -7.81 11.98
CA VAL A 339 31.28 -7.39 12.90
C VAL A 339 30.72 -7.18 14.30
N ALA A 340 31.44 -7.67 15.31
CA ALA A 340 31.09 -7.53 16.72
C ALA A 340 32.32 -7.17 17.56
N ASN A 341 32.09 -6.54 18.70
CA ASN A 341 33.10 -6.06 19.64
C ASN A 341 34.16 -5.19 18.97
N LYS A 342 33.71 -4.23 18.14
CA LYS A 342 34.60 -3.27 17.48
C LYS A 342 34.16 -1.84 17.71
N THR A 343 35.12 -0.95 17.56
CA THR A 343 34.93 0.50 17.65
C THR A 343 35.22 1.10 16.29
N SER A 344 34.41 2.07 15.87
CA SER A 344 34.69 2.94 14.73
C SER A 344 34.87 4.38 15.18
N ASP A 345 35.93 5.02 14.68
CA ASP A 345 36.18 6.46 14.82
C ASP A 345 35.72 7.24 13.57
N ALA A 346 34.96 6.61 12.68
CA ALA A 346 34.36 7.30 11.55
C ALA A 346 33.41 8.39 12.04
N LEU A 347 33.43 9.55 11.38
CA LEU A 347 32.47 10.62 11.63
C LEU A 347 31.12 10.21 11.05
N VAL A 348 30.13 10.04 11.92
CA VAL A 348 28.76 9.68 11.54
C VAL A 348 27.76 10.67 12.13
N GLU A 349 26.58 10.74 11.52
CA GLU A 349 25.53 11.67 11.89
C GLU A 349 24.22 10.93 12.14
N ASN A 350 23.37 11.43 13.04
CA ASN A 350 22.08 10.79 13.33
C ASN A 350 21.17 10.67 12.08
N ILE A 351 21.28 11.58 11.11
CA ILE A 351 20.57 11.50 9.81
C ILE A 351 21.01 10.32 8.93
N ASP A 352 22.16 9.71 9.22
CA ASP A 352 22.69 8.56 8.47
C ASP A 352 21.95 7.26 8.84
N ILE A 353 21.23 7.24 9.96
CA ILE A 353 20.49 6.06 10.43
C ILE A 353 19.38 5.67 9.45
N PHE A 354 18.64 6.65 8.91
CA PHE A 354 17.58 6.34 7.96
C PHE A 354 18.07 5.60 6.70
N PRO A 355 19.03 6.15 5.91
CA PRO A 355 19.56 5.43 4.76
C PRO A 355 20.21 4.09 5.13
N THR A 356 20.85 3.99 6.31
CA THR A 356 21.47 2.73 6.77
C THR A 356 20.44 1.63 7.00
N LEU A 357 19.38 1.94 7.75
CA LEU A 357 18.35 0.96 8.06
C LEU A 357 17.57 0.53 6.81
N ALA A 358 17.28 1.47 5.92
CA ALA A 358 16.60 1.18 4.67
C ALA A 358 17.46 0.34 3.71
N GLU A 359 18.76 0.63 3.59
CA GLU A 359 19.69 -0.18 2.79
C GLU A 359 19.78 -1.60 3.34
N ALA A 360 19.95 -1.76 4.66
CA ALA A 360 19.99 -3.07 5.31
C ALA A 360 18.69 -3.87 5.12
N ALA A 361 17.55 -3.19 5.02
CA ALA A 361 16.25 -3.78 4.74
C ALA A 361 15.95 -3.96 3.23
N GLY A 362 16.89 -3.63 2.33
CA GLY A 362 16.72 -3.74 0.87
C GLY A 362 15.73 -2.74 0.26
N LEU A 363 15.46 -1.63 0.94
CA LEU A 363 14.46 -0.63 0.53
C LEU A 363 15.05 0.43 -0.40
N THR A 364 14.23 0.94 -1.33
CA THR A 364 14.64 2.06 -2.19
C THR A 364 14.51 3.37 -1.42
N MET A 365 15.63 4.09 -1.29
CA MET A 365 15.69 5.32 -0.50
C MET A 365 15.05 6.53 -1.20
N PRO A 366 14.29 7.38 -0.46
CA PRO A 366 14.00 8.75 -0.88
C PRO A 366 15.28 9.60 -0.94
N GLU A 367 15.15 10.81 -1.51
CA GLU A 367 16.21 11.81 -1.40
C GLU A 367 16.39 12.22 0.07
N VAL A 368 17.60 12.07 0.60
CA VAL A 368 17.94 12.41 1.99
C VAL A 368 19.28 13.15 2.06
N ASP A 369 19.52 13.84 3.18
CA ASP A 369 20.79 14.54 3.44
C ASP A 369 21.87 13.65 4.08
N GLY A 370 21.46 12.49 4.59
CA GLY A 370 22.34 11.49 5.20
C GLY A 370 22.91 10.50 4.19
N GLU A 371 23.91 9.75 4.61
CA GLU A 371 24.56 8.69 3.82
C GLU A 371 24.47 7.38 4.60
N SER A 372 24.30 6.25 3.93
CA SER A 372 24.28 4.97 4.63
C SER A 372 25.67 4.64 5.19
N MET A 373 25.71 4.28 6.47
CA MET A 373 26.92 3.87 7.17
C MET A 373 27.11 2.35 7.19
N LEU A 374 26.34 1.58 6.41
CA LEU A 374 26.39 0.11 6.42
C LEU A 374 27.80 -0.42 6.09
N SER A 375 28.50 0.25 5.17
CA SER A 375 29.92 -0.03 4.85
C SER A 375 30.85 0.09 6.07
N VAL A 376 30.56 0.98 7.01
CA VAL A 376 31.32 1.18 8.25
C VAL A 376 30.87 0.22 9.34
N VAL A 377 29.59 -0.17 9.36
CA VAL A 377 29.08 -1.22 10.26
C VAL A 377 29.74 -2.56 9.95
N ASP A 378 29.88 -2.89 8.67
CA ASP A 378 30.50 -4.16 8.23
C ASP A 378 32.04 -4.07 8.16
N ASN A 379 32.59 -2.85 8.15
CA ASN A 379 34.04 -2.61 8.26
C ASN A 379 34.32 -1.31 9.06
N PRO A 380 34.53 -1.40 10.39
CA PRO A 380 34.69 -0.23 11.28
C PRO A 380 35.83 0.73 10.94
N ASN A 381 36.81 0.29 10.13
CA ASN A 381 37.95 1.09 9.70
C ASN A 381 37.72 1.77 8.33
N HIS A 382 36.57 1.56 7.69
CA HIS A 382 36.25 2.15 6.40
C HIS A 382 36.17 3.69 6.51
N SER A 383 36.79 4.39 5.57
CA SER A 383 36.66 5.85 5.49
C SER A 383 35.24 6.22 5.12
N PHE A 384 34.64 7.18 5.83
CA PHE A 384 33.26 7.59 5.59
C PHE A 384 33.19 9.10 5.33
N LYS A 385 32.86 9.90 6.33
CA LYS A 385 32.81 11.35 6.22
C LYS A 385 34.04 12.03 6.80
N HIS A 386 34.35 13.21 6.26
CA HIS A 386 35.41 14.08 6.76
C HIS A 386 34.93 15.11 7.78
N ALA A 387 33.61 15.29 7.91
CA ALA A 387 33.01 16.28 8.78
C ALA A 387 31.59 15.89 9.21
N ALA A 388 31.17 16.34 10.40
CA ALA A 388 29.81 16.26 10.89
C ALA A 388 29.27 17.67 11.22
N TYR A 389 27.97 17.89 11.03
CA TYR A 389 27.38 19.22 11.06
C TYR A 389 26.16 19.30 11.97
N SER A 390 26.07 20.41 12.70
CA SER A 390 24.91 20.73 13.52
C SER A 390 24.54 22.21 13.37
N LEU A 391 23.36 22.59 13.86
CA LEU A 391 22.97 23.98 14.01
C LEU A 391 22.18 24.21 15.28
N PHE A 392 22.04 25.49 15.67
CA PHE A 392 21.15 25.88 16.75
C PHE A 392 20.55 27.27 16.55
N ASN A 393 19.23 27.36 16.63
CA ASN A 393 18.47 28.60 16.50
C ASN A 393 18.49 29.45 17.79
N ARG A 394 18.81 30.75 17.67
CA ARG A 394 18.77 31.77 18.73
C ARG A 394 17.90 32.96 18.35
N GLY A 395 16.76 32.71 17.73
CA GLY A 395 15.92 33.78 17.17
C GLY A 395 16.64 34.41 15.99
N LYS A 396 16.88 35.73 16.01
CA LYS A 396 17.50 36.44 14.86
C LYS A 396 18.90 35.91 14.47
N ILE A 397 19.54 35.09 15.30
CA ILE A 397 20.84 34.48 15.04
C ILE A 397 20.69 32.97 14.85
N MET A 398 21.35 32.42 13.83
CA MET A 398 21.53 30.98 13.62
C MET A 398 23.00 30.63 13.86
N GLY A 399 23.28 29.71 14.80
CA GLY A 399 24.60 29.12 14.94
C GLY A 399 24.73 27.90 14.06
N VAL A 400 25.61 27.88 13.07
CA VAL A 400 25.94 26.70 12.26
C VAL A 400 27.33 26.19 12.62
N THR A 401 27.49 24.89 12.81
CA THR A 401 28.73 24.29 13.33
C THR A 401 29.16 23.06 12.54
N VAL A 402 30.47 22.84 12.48
CA VAL A 402 31.13 21.68 11.86
C VAL A 402 32.20 21.15 12.79
N THR A 403 32.37 19.83 12.82
CA THR A 403 33.53 19.18 13.44
C THR A 403 34.18 18.19 12.47
N ASP A 404 35.51 18.06 12.56
CA ASP A 404 36.28 16.98 11.92
C ASP A 404 36.70 15.88 12.93
N GLY A 405 36.03 15.84 14.09
CA GLY A 405 36.29 14.89 15.17
C GLY A 405 37.48 15.24 16.06
N GLN A 406 38.20 16.33 15.75
CA GLN A 406 39.25 16.87 16.61
C GLN A 406 39.02 18.35 16.92
N TRP A 407 38.56 19.11 15.94
CA TRP A 407 38.26 20.52 16.09
C TRP A 407 36.80 20.78 15.78
N ARG A 408 36.24 21.82 16.40
CA ARG A 408 34.88 22.31 16.13
C ARG A 408 34.90 23.78 15.78
N TYR A 409 34.28 24.12 14.66
CA TYR A 409 34.15 25.50 14.19
C TYR A 409 32.68 25.90 14.09
N THR A 410 32.33 27.07 14.63
CA THR A 410 30.96 27.58 14.64
C THR A 410 30.91 29.00 14.08
N GLN A 411 29.93 29.27 13.21
CA GLN A 411 29.58 30.61 12.78
C GLN A 411 28.22 31.00 13.33
N TRP A 412 28.16 32.15 14.01
CA TRP A 412 26.91 32.77 14.44
C TRP A 412 26.49 33.78 13.38
N ARG A 413 25.48 33.43 12.61
CA ARG A 413 25.02 34.23 11.47
C ARG A 413 23.71 34.94 11.78
N ASP A 414 23.49 36.09 11.16
CA ASP A 414 22.15 36.61 11.02
C ASP A 414 21.29 35.61 10.25
N ALA A 415 20.18 35.19 10.84
CA ALA A 415 19.37 34.10 10.30
C ALA A 415 18.61 34.50 9.02
N ALA A 416 18.45 35.80 8.75
CA ALA A 416 17.80 36.31 7.55
C ALA A 416 18.79 36.56 6.41
N THR A 417 19.98 37.09 6.71
CA THR A 417 20.94 37.56 5.70
C THR A 417 22.16 36.67 5.51
N GLN A 418 22.36 35.63 6.33
CA GLN A 418 23.57 34.80 6.39
C GLN A 418 24.84 35.53 6.84
N GLU A 419 24.76 36.82 7.19
CA GLU A 419 25.91 37.62 7.61
C GLU A 419 26.56 37.03 8.87
N ILE A 420 27.85 36.72 8.82
CA ILE A 420 28.60 36.19 9.96
C ILE A 420 28.80 37.30 10.99
N LYS A 421 28.24 37.12 12.19
CA LYS A 421 28.36 38.06 13.32
C LYS A 421 29.47 37.68 14.30
N PHE A 422 29.80 36.39 14.39
CA PHE A 422 30.84 35.89 15.29
C PHE A 422 31.30 34.49 14.86
N THR A 423 32.53 34.12 15.21
CA THR A 423 33.10 32.80 14.93
C THR A 423 33.75 32.19 16.17
N GLU A 424 33.61 30.88 16.33
CA GLU A 424 34.24 30.12 17.41
C GLU A 424 35.03 28.95 16.84
N LEU A 425 36.21 28.67 17.40
CA LEU A 425 37.02 27.50 17.11
C LEU A 425 37.43 26.85 18.43
N TYR A 426 37.14 25.56 18.60
CA TYR A 426 37.43 24.80 19.82
C TYR A 426 38.23 23.53 19.50
N ASP A 427 39.26 23.28 20.33
CA ASP A 427 40.06 22.05 20.33
C ASP A 427 39.38 20.99 21.20
N HIS A 428 39.13 19.82 20.62
CA HIS A 428 38.53 18.66 21.25
C HIS A 428 39.40 17.40 21.17
N ILE A 429 40.71 17.53 20.90
CA ILE A 429 41.63 16.39 20.81
C ILE A 429 41.70 15.61 22.13
N ALA A 430 41.70 16.33 23.26
CA ALA A 430 41.87 15.75 24.60
C ALA A 430 40.62 15.84 25.50
N SER A 431 39.58 16.58 25.10
CA SER A 431 38.45 16.88 25.98
C SER A 431 37.25 17.41 25.19
N ASP A 432 36.06 16.89 25.50
CA ASP A 432 34.79 17.43 24.97
C ASP A 432 34.42 18.79 25.61
N VAL A 433 35.10 19.17 26.70
CA VAL A 433 34.95 20.47 27.38
C VAL A 433 35.91 21.50 26.77
N ALA A 434 35.38 22.50 26.09
CA ALA A 434 36.12 23.61 25.50
C ALA A 434 36.58 24.64 26.56
N ARG A 435 37.81 25.15 26.46
CA ARG A 435 38.35 26.12 27.44
C ARG A 435 38.44 27.54 26.94
N VAL A 436 38.70 27.72 25.65
CA VAL A 436 38.98 29.02 25.04
C VAL A 436 38.58 28.96 23.58
N ASN A 437 37.98 30.04 23.10
CA ASN A 437 37.74 30.24 21.68
C ASN A 437 39.06 30.61 20.99
N GLU A 438 39.54 29.71 20.15
CA GLU A 438 40.79 29.80 19.41
C GLU A 438 40.68 30.56 18.08
N SER A 439 39.47 31.00 17.72
CA SER A 439 39.16 31.64 16.44
C SER A 439 39.99 32.92 16.22
N GLY A 440 40.51 33.09 14.99
CA GLY A 440 41.30 34.26 14.60
C GLY A 440 42.77 34.23 15.03
N LYS A 441 43.23 33.21 15.78
CA LYS A 441 44.63 33.10 16.16
C LYS A 441 45.52 32.72 14.95
N PRO A 442 46.61 33.46 14.66
CA PRO A 442 47.46 33.20 13.49
C PRO A 442 48.01 31.77 13.40
N ALA A 443 48.36 31.17 14.54
CA ALA A 443 48.89 29.80 14.60
C ALA A 443 47.88 28.73 14.13
N LEU A 444 46.58 29.02 14.17
CA LEU A 444 45.50 28.07 13.86
C LEU A 444 44.76 28.41 12.57
N GLN A 445 45.23 29.41 11.82
CA GLN A 445 44.57 29.90 10.60
C GLN A 445 44.31 28.78 9.58
N LYS A 446 45.23 27.82 9.42
CA LYS A 446 45.07 26.69 8.49
C LYS A 446 43.91 25.78 8.90
N ILE A 447 43.80 25.48 10.19
CA ILE A 447 42.73 24.62 10.74
C ILE A 447 41.40 25.34 10.63
N GLU A 448 41.35 26.62 11.02
CA GLU A 448 40.13 27.42 10.91
C GLU A 448 39.67 27.56 9.45
N ALA A 449 40.59 27.79 8.51
CA ALA A 449 40.26 27.88 7.09
C ALA A 449 39.68 26.57 6.54
N LYS A 450 40.29 25.42 6.86
CA LYS A 450 39.78 24.09 6.50
C LYS A 450 38.34 23.89 6.99
N LEU A 451 38.09 24.12 8.28
CA LEU A 451 36.76 23.93 8.85
C LEU A 451 35.76 24.95 8.34
N ARG A 452 36.19 26.19 8.09
CA ARG A 452 35.35 27.21 7.47
C ARG A 452 34.89 26.81 6.08
N GLU A 453 35.79 26.25 5.26
CA GLU A 453 35.47 25.73 3.94
C GLU A 453 34.46 24.57 4.03
N LEU A 454 34.72 23.59 4.91
CA LEU A 454 33.79 22.48 5.16
C LEU A 454 32.41 22.97 5.60
N LEU A 455 32.35 23.96 6.51
CA LEU A 455 31.11 24.55 6.99
C LEU A 455 30.37 25.29 5.88
N GLN A 456 31.08 26.09 5.08
CA GLN A 456 30.46 26.89 4.02
C GLN A 456 30.03 26.06 2.81
N ALA A 457 30.67 24.92 2.57
CA ALA A 457 30.19 23.93 1.59
C ALA A 457 28.80 23.41 1.99
N LYS A 458 28.56 23.16 3.28
CA LYS A 458 27.24 22.68 3.76
C LYS A 458 26.25 23.82 4.07
N PHE A 459 26.74 24.98 4.47
CA PHE A 459 25.97 26.18 4.79
C PHE A 459 26.51 27.38 4.01
N PRO A 460 26.20 27.51 2.71
CA PRO A 460 26.78 28.56 1.88
C PRO A 460 26.26 29.94 2.29
N LEU A 461 27.08 30.98 2.12
CA LEU A 461 26.75 32.34 2.55
C LEU A 461 25.70 33.02 1.66
N ASN A 462 25.49 32.50 0.45
CA ASN A 462 24.42 32.93 -0.46
C ASN A 462 23.14 32.06 -0.33
N ALA A 463 23.06 31.19 0.69
CA ALA A 463 21.85 30.45 0.97
C ALA A 463 20.68 31.39 1.28
N PRO A 464 19.43 31.00 0.97
CA PRO A 464 18.26 31.74 1.44
C PRO A 464 18.21 31.89 2.96
N SER A 465 17.37 32.81 3.43
CA SER A 465 17.04 32.95 4.85
C SER A 465 16.68 31.61 5.48
N PHE A 466 17.15 31.36 6.71
CA PHE A 466 16.74 30.17 7.48
C PHE A 466 15.24 30.18 7.79
N TYR A 467 14.58 31.35 7.70
CA TYR A 467 13.13 31.53 7.89
C TYR A 467 12.31 31.39 6.61
N GLN A 468 12.94 31.15 5.46
CA GLN A 468 12.21 30.86 4.24
C GLN A 468 11.43 29.55 4.44
N LYS A 469 10.10 29.61 4.25
CA LYS A 469 9.25 28.41 4.26
C LYS A 469 9.73 27.42 3.20
N ARG A 470 9.87 26.16 3.59
CA ARG A 470 10.25 25.05 2.71
C ARG A 470 9.00 24.21 2.42
N ASN A 471 8.91 23.64 1.23
CA ASN A 471 7.96 22.58 0.90
C ASN A 471 8.78 21.44 0.31
N VAL A 472 9.34 20.62 1.21
CA VAL A 472 10.23 19.55 0.81
C VAL A 472 9.40 18.40 0.30
N ASN A 473 9.73 17.94 -0.90
CA ASN A 473 9.19 16.72 -1.46
C ASN A 473 10.38 15.81 -1.80
N ASN A 474 10.69 14.86 -0.91
CA ASN A 474 11.71 13.85 -1.13
C ASN A 474 11.13 12.51 -1.64
N THR A 475 9.89 12.53 -2.14
CA THR A 475 9.14 11.33 -2.55
C THR A 475 9.34 10.94 -4.00
N ASN A 476 10.39 11.43 -4.69
CA ASN A 476 10.76 10.99 -6.05
C ASN A 476 11.30 9.53 -6.08
N ILE A 477 10.66 8.62 -5.35
CA ILE A 477 10.88 7.19 -5.37
C ILE A 477 9.98 6.63 -6.47
N PRO A 478 10.54 5.95 -7.50
CA PRO A 478 9.69 5.25 -8.45
C PRO A 478 8.98 4.08 -7.77
N VAL A 479 7.68 3.95 -8.00
CA VAL A 479 6.98 2.69 -7.73
C VAL A 479 7.63 1.62 -8.60
N THR A 480 8.23 0.60 -7.98
CA THR A 480 8.83 -0.50 -8.74
C THR A 480 7.82 -1.63 -8.88
N LEU A 481 7.48 -1.97 -10.12
CA LEU A 481 6.75 -3.19 -10.45
C LEU A 481 7.77 -4.22 -10.92
N ALA A 482 7.88 -5.32 -10.18
CA ALA A 482 8.84 -6.37 -10.43
C ALA A 482 8.15 -7.70 -10.76
N ALA A 483 8.64 -8.40 -11.78
CA ALA A 483 8.21 -9.76 -12.12
C ALA A 483 9.43 -10.62 -12.45
N ASP A 484 9.37 -11.90 -12.07
CA ASP A 484 10.40 -12.87 -12.39
C ASP A 484 9.89 -13.82 -13.49
N LEU A 485 10.40 -13.66 -14.71
CA LEU A 485 10.03 -14.51 -15.85
C LEU A 485 10.96 -15.73 -15.98
N THR A 486 11.86 -15.93 -15.02
CA THR A 486 12.76 -17.09 -14.93
C THR A 486 12.25 -18.14 -13.95
N ASP A 487 11.36 -17.74 -13.04
CA ASP A 487 10.79 -18.60 -12.02
C ASP A 487 9.47 -19.24 -12.48
N ASN A 488 9.44 -20.56 -12.54
CA ASN A 488 8.23 -21.31 -12.89
C ASN A 488 7.13 -21.21 -11.82
N LEU A 489 7.48 -20.93 -10.56
CA LEU A 489 6.48 -20.71 -9.50
C LEU A 489 5.76 -19.38 -9.66
N SER A 490 6.42 -18.40 -10.28
CA SER A 490 5.84 -17.11 -10.63
C SER A 490 4.90 -17.17 -11.84
N GLN A 491 4.81 -18.30 -12.56
CA GLN A 491 3.85 -18.48 -13.65
C GLN A 491 2.47 -18.86 -13.11
N ILE A 492 1.49 -17.97 -13.26
CA ILE A 492 0.14 -18.17 -12.69
C ILE A 492 -0.95 -18.49 -13.73
N GLY A 493 -0.63 -18.39 -15.03
CA GLY A 493 -1.59 -18.81 -16.07
C GLY A 493 -1.27 -18.35 -17.49
N GLU A 494 -2.32 -18.23 -18.29
CA GLU A 494 -2.28 -17.69 -19.65
C GLU A 494 -3.32 -16.58 -19.76
N VAL A 495 -3.01 -15.50 -20.49
CA VAL A 495 -3.99 -14.46 -20.79
C VAL A 495 -5.01 -15.00 -21.79
N TYR A 496 -6.27 -15.04 -21.39
CA TYR A 496 -7.39 -15.42 -22.25
C TYR A 496 -8.28 -14.23 -22.56
N ASP A 497 -9.10 -14.36 -23.60
CA ASP A 497 -10.01 -13.32 -24.05
C ASP A 497 -11.37 -13.44 -23.35
N PHE A 498 -11.57 -12.66 -22.29
CA PHE A 498 -12.83 -12.62 -21.54
C PHE A 498 -13.81 -11.55 -22.04
N PHE A 499 -13.53 -10.93 -23.20
CA PHE A 499 -14.35 -9.85 -23.81
C PHE A 499 -14.94 -10.24 -25.17
N ASP A 500 -14.99 -11.53 -25.49
CA ASP A 500 -15.51 -12.02 -26.77
C ASP A 500 -17.05 -11.98 -26.84
N VAL A 501 -17.72 -11.63 -25.73
CA VAL A 501 -19.17 -11.56 -25.63
C VAL A 501 -19.63 -10.12 -25.45
N ALA A 502 -20.58 -9.75 -26.29
CA ALA A 502 -20.63 -8.42 -26.86
C ALA A 502 -21.94 -7.71 -26.46
N VAL A 503 -22.26 -7.65 -25.16
CA VAL A 503 -23.38 -6.89 -24.54
C VAL A 503 -24.68 -7.69 -24.29
N ARG A 504 -25.36 -7.37 -23.18
CA ARG A 504 -26.76 -7.71 -22.88
C ARG A 504 -27.70 -6.71 -23.56
N THR A 505 -28.54 -7.14 -24.49
CA THR A 505 -29.52 -6.25 -25.15
C THR A 505 -30.97 -6.65 -24.81
N GLU A 506 -31.70 -5.77 -24.14
CA GLU A 506 -33.09 -6.03 -23.75
C GLU A 506 -34.11 -5.82 -24.88
N ARG A 507 -33.72 -5.16 -25.98
CA ARG A 507 -34.62 -4.73 -27.06
C ARG A 507 -34.38 -5.38 -28.44
N GLY A 508 -33.60 -6.47 -28.50
CA GLY A 508 -33.46 -7.27 -29.72
C GLY A 508 -32.95 -6.53 -30.95
N SER A 509 -32.11 -5.48 -30.81
CA SER A 509 -31.65 -4.68 -31.96
C SER A 509 -30.17 -4.94 -32.26
N PRO A 510 -29.83 -5.48 -33.46
CA PRO A 510 -28.44 -5.67 -33.91
C PRO A 510 -27.71 -4.34 -34.22
N ASN A 511 -28.40 -3.20 -34.09
CA ASN A 511 -27.85 -1.87 -34.35
C ASN A 511 -26.87 -1.38 -33.27
N SER A 512 -26.83 -2.02 -32.10
CA SER A 512 -25.88 -1.69 -31.03
C SER A 512 -24.62 -2.55 -31.19
N LYS A 513 -23.56 -2.00 -31.82
CA LYS A 513 -22.31 -2.75 -32.04
C LYS A 513 -21.26 -2.44 -30.94
N PRO A 514 -20.72 -3.45 -30.25
CA PRO A 514 -19.67 -3.30 -29.25
C PRO A 514 -18.28 -3.22 -29.90
N ALA A 515 -17.27 -2.93 -29.09
CA ALA A 515 -15.87 -2.98 -29.49
C ALA A 515 -15.42 -4.43 -29.69
N THR A 516 -15.56 -4.97 -30.91
CA THR A 516 -15.12 -6.34 -31.20
C THR A 516 -13.70 -6.42 -31.74
N PHE A 517 -13.08 -5.29 -32.08
CA PHE A 517 -11.72 -5.21 -32.64
C PHE A 517 -11.51 -6.16 -33.84
N GLY A 518 -12.53 -6.27 -34.72
CA GLY A 518 -12.50 -7.14 -35.90
C GLY A 518 -13.06 -8.55 -35.68
N ARG A 519 -13.45 -8.92 -34.45
CA ARG A 519 -14.13 -10.18 -34.15
C ARG A 519 -15.62 -10.12 -34.53
N LYS A 520 -16.22 -11.30 -34.75
CA LYS A 520 -17.67 -11.46 -34.90
C LYS A 520 -18.33 -11.29 -33.52
N PRO A 521 -19.22 -10.31 -33.31
CA PRO A 521 -19.85 -10.10 -32.00
C PRO A 521 -20.73 -11.27 -31.60
N LYS A 522 -20.68 -11.66 -30.32
CA LYS A 522 -21.57 -12.68 -29.75
C LYS A 522 -22.57 -12.09 -28.77
N VAL A 523 -23.84 -12.50 -28.81
CA VAL A 523 -24.91 -11.94 -27.95
C VAL A 523 -25.30 -12.88 -26.80
N ASN A 524 -25.56 -12.28 -25.62
CA ASN A 524 -26.28 -12.90 -24.51
C ASN A 524 -27.77 -12.51 -24.58
N THR A 525 -28.65 -13.44 -24.98
CA THR A 525 -30.05 -13.13 -25.23
C THR A 525 -30.88 -13.22 -23.95
N VAL A 526 -31.36 -12.10 -23.43
CA VAL A 526 -32.17 -12.04 -22.19
C VAL A 526 -33.67 -12.01 -22.53
N ARG A 527 -34.51 -12.66 -21.70
CA ARG A 527 -35.98 -12.76 -21.87
C ARG A 527 -36.40 -13.37 -23.21
N MET A 528 -35.82 -14.51 -23.56
CA MET A 528 -36.12 -15.20 -24.81
C MET A 528 -37.50 -15.86 -24.83
N LEU A 529 -37.95 -16.38 -23.68
CA LEU A 529 -39.16 -17.20 -23.60
C LEU A 529 -40.41 -16.44 -23.15
N GLY A 530 -40.29 -15.19 -22.67
CA GLY A 530 -41.42 -14.33 -22.36
C GLY A 530 -41.07 -12.99 -21.69
N GLY A 531 -42.07 -12.11 -21.54
CA GLY A 531 -42.01 -10.88 -20.72
C GLY A 531 -41.44 -9.63 -21.40
N TRP A 532 -42.27 -8.87 -22.13
CA TRP A 532 -41.94 -7.51 -22.58
C TRP A 532 -42.35 -6.42 -21.57
N PHE A 533 -42.13 -5.14 -21.85
CA PHE A 533 -42.59 -4.00 -21.03
C PHE A 533 -43.86 -3.41 -21.70
N ASN A 534 -44.88 -2.94 -20.94
CA ASN A 534 -46.20 -2.43 -21.40
C ASN A 534 -47.34 -3.39 -21.88
N GLN A 535 -47.56 -4.52 -21.22
CA GLN A 535 -48.56 -5.57 -21.49
C GLN A 535 -48.54 -6.18 -22.90
N ASP A 536 -47.44 -6.04 -23.65
CA ASP A 536 -47.28 -6.61 -24.99
C ASP A 536 -46.92 -8.11 -24.93
N LEU A 537 -47.83 -8.96 -25.42
CA LEU A 537 -47.68 -10.43 -25.49
C LEU A 537 -47.21 -10.91 -26.87
N SER A 538 -46.96 -10.02 -27.83
CA SER A 538 -46.59 -10.39 -29.21
C SER A 538 -45.26 -11.16 -29.29
N GLY A 539 -44.36 -10.94 -28.31
CA GLY A 539 -43.08 -11.61 -28.18
C GLY A 539 -43.08 -12.86 -27.29
N ASP A 540 -44.25 -13.30 -26.81
CA ASP A 540 -44.39 -14.42 -25.89
C ASP A 540 -44.38 -15.75 -26.64
N THR A 541 -43.66 -16.73 -26.09
CA THR A 541 -43.44 -18.01 -26.78
C THR A 541 -44.43 -19.11 -26.38
N TYR A 542 -45.49 -18.71 -25.69
CA TYR A 542 -46.61 -19.56 -25.31
C TYR A 542 -47.89 -18.73 -25.23
N LEU A 543 -49.02 -19.39 -25.43
CA LEU A 543 -50.36 -18.86 -25.26
C LEU A 543 -51.17 -19.83 -24.39
N TRP A 544 -52.09 -19.31 -23.57
CA TRP A 544 -53.07 -20.12 -22.83
C TRP A 544 -54.45 -19.91 -23.45
N ASP A 545 -55.05 -20.97 -23.99
CA ASP A 545 -56.34 -20.90 -24.68
C ASP A 545 -57.56 -21.05 -23.76
N GLY A 546 -57.34 -21.37 -22.48
CA GLY A 546 -58.40 -21.68 -21.51
C GLY A 546 -58.25 -23.07 -20.91
N GLU A 547 -57.67 -24.01 -21.66
CA GLU A 547 -57.61 -25.44 -21.30
C GLU A 547 -56.20 -26.04 -21.38
N LYS A 548 -55.35 -25.56 -22.31
CA LYS A 548 -54.02 -26.12 -22.55
C LYS A 548 -52.97 -25.05 -22.87
N TYR A 549 -51.70 -25.45 -22.72
CA TYR A 549 -50.55 -24.69 -23.16
C TYR A 549 -50.36 -24.82 -24.68
N VAL A 550 -50.28 -23.70 -25.39
CA VAL A 550 -49.99 -23.64 -26.84
C VAL A 550 -48.62 -23.00 -27.06
N TYR A 551 -47.69 -23.70 -27.71
CA TYR A 551 -46.32 -23.23 -27.90
C TYR A 551 -46.18 -22.34 -29.15
N ASN A 552 -45.54 -21.17 -29.02
CA ASN A 552 -45.30 -20.18 -30.08
C ASN A 552 -43.80 -19.85 -30.21
N PHE A 553 -42.99 -20.83 -30.60
CA PHE A 553 -41.53 -20.65 -30.64
C PHE A 553 -41.03 -19.70 -31.74
N GLU A 554 -41.85 -19.39 -32.75
CA GLU A 554 -41.45 -18.46 -33.83
C GLU A 554 -41.11 -17.06 -33.31
N ALA A 555 -41.75 -16.60 -32.22
CA ALA A 555 -41.39 -15.31 -31.60
C ALA A 555 -39.96 -15.31 -31.02
N ALA A 556 -39.48 -16.44 -30.50
CA ALA A 556 -38.09 -16.59 -30.07
C ALA A 556 -37.15 -16.77 -31.27
N PHE A 557 -37.55 -17.55 -32.27
CA PHE A 557 -36.71 -17.78 -33.46
C PHE A 557 -36.51 -16.52 -34.28
N ALA A 558 -37.55 -15.69 -34.47
CA ALA A 558 -37.43 -14.40 -35.14
C ALA A 558 -36.40 -13.48 -34.46
N LYS A 559 -36.29 -13.54 -33.12
CA LYS A 559 -35.26 -12.80 -32.37
C LYS A 559 -33.87 -13.37 -32.64
N LEU A 560 -33.69 -14.69 -32.56
CA LEU A 560 -32.41 -15.33 -32.86
C LEU A 560 -31.97 -15.05 -34.30
N ASP A 561 -32.87 -15.20 -35.27
CA ASP A 561 -32.63 -14.93 -36.68
C ASP A 561 -32.20 -13.47 -36.89
N SER A 562 -32.84 -12.51 -36.21
CA SER A 562 -32.45 -11.09 -36.30
C SER A 562 -31.00 -10.81 -35.90
N TRP A 563 -30.44 -11.58 -34.96
CA TRP A 563 -29.03 -11.47 -34.58
C TRP A 563 -28.14 -12.12 -35.63
N LEU A 564 -28.47 -13.34 -36.03
CA LEU A 564 -27.67 -14.11 -36.98
C LEU A 564 -27.60 -13.42 -38.35
N ASP A 565 -28.70 -12.84 -38.80
CA ASP A 565 -28.80 -12.04 -40.03
C ASP A 565 -28.00 -10.72 -39.92
N GLY A 566 -27.82 -10.20 -38.70
CA GLY A 566 -27.02 -9.01 -38.40
C GLY A 566 -25.51 -9.25 -38.28
N ASP A 567 -25.02 -10.42 -38.69
CA ASP A 567 -23.64 -10.91 -38.54
C ASP A 567 -23.19 -11.06 -37.06
N TRP A 568 -24.12 -11.44 -36.18
CA TRP A 568 -23.79 -11.87 -34.82
C TRP A 568 -23.74 -13.39 -34.72
N ASP A 569 -23.11 -13.89 -33.66
CA ASP A 569 -23.33 -15.25 -33.19
C ASP A 569 -24.07 -15.25 -31.84
N ILE A 570 -24.73 -16.35 -31.50
CA ILE A 570 -25.38 -16.51 -30.20
C ILE A 570 -24.36 -17.13 -29.25
N PHE A 571 -24.06 -16.44 -28.16
CA PHE A 571 -23.24 -17.02 -27.10
C PHE A 571 -24.09 -17.83 -26.14
N GLN A 572 -25.16 -17.20 -25.65
CA GLN A 572 -25.98 -17.71 -24.56
C GLN A 572 -27.46 -17.40 -24.77
N ILE A 573 -28.29 -18.41 -24.54
CA ILE A 573 -29.75 -18.29 -24.46
C ILE A 573 -30.13 -18.29 -22.97
N VAL A 574 -30.73 -17.19 -22.52
CA VAL A 574 -31.21 -17.08 -21.15
C VAL A 574 -32.67 -17.55 -21.08
N LEU A 575 -32.85 -18.64 -20.36
CA LEU A 575 -34.14 -19.20 -19.94
C LEU A 575 -34.52 -18.55 -18.61
N ASP A 576 -34.70 -17.24 -18.66
CA ASP A 576 -35.09 -16.45 -17.50
C ASP A 576 -36.57 -16.66 -17.21
N ASN A 577 -36.93 -16.67 -15.93
CA ASN A 577 -38.23 -16.80 -15.28
C ASN A 577 -39.40 -17.53 -16.01
N PRO A 578 -40.13 -18.41 -15.31
CA PRO A 578 -41.34 -19.02 -15.83
C PRO A 578 -42.35 -17.96 -16.29
N PRO A 579 -42.86 -18.06 -17.53
CA PRO A 579 -43.86 -17.13 -17.97
C PRO A 579 -45.18 -17.24 -17.21
N TRP A 580 -45.99 -16.18 -17.25
CA TRP A 580 -47.16 -16.04 -16.36
C TRP A 580 -48.20 -17.16 -16.51
N ALA A 581 -48.39 -17.76 -17.70
CA ALA A 581 -49.35 -18.87 -17.80
C ALA A 581 -48.92 -20.12 -17.04
N PHE A 582 -47.62 -20.32 -16.84
CA PHE A 582 -47.14 -21.44 -16.02
C PHE A 582 -47.31 -21.16 -14.51
N GLN A 583 -47.55 -19.91 -14.11
CA GLN A 583 -47.78 -19.51 -12.71
C GLN A 583 -49.28 -19.44 -12.36
N ARG A 584 -50.17 -19.83 -13.28
CA ARG A 584 -51.62 -19.86 -13.03
C ARG A 584 -51.96 -20.91 -11.97
N GLY A 585 -52.86 -20.56 -11.06
CA GLY A 585 -53.38 -21.45 -10.03
C GLY A 585 -52.85 -21.18 -8.63
N TYR A 586 -51.85 -20.31 -8.47
CA TYR A 586 -51.43 -19.85 -7.15
C TYR A 586 -52.51 -19.01 -6.47
N LYS A 587 -52.61 -19.19 -5.14
CA LYS A 587 -53.36 -18.32 -4.24
C LYS A 587 -52.43 -17.25 -3.70
N PHE A 588 -53.00 -16.08 -3.42
CA PHE A 588 -52.26 -14.92 -2.95
C PHE A 588 -52.91 -14.32 -1.70
N VAL A 589 -52.07 -13.89 -0.74
CA VAL A 589 -52.47 -13.35 0.56
C VAL A 589 -51.80 -12.00 0.83
N GLU A 590 -52.41 -11.15 1.66
CA GLU A 590 -51.85 -9.82 1.98
C GLU A 590 -50.63 -9.90 2.92
N GLU A 591 -50.61 -10.89 3.81
CA GLU A 591 -49.57 -11.10 4.82
C GLU A 591 -49.00 -12.52 4.74
N ALA A 592 -47.75 -12.70 5.20
CA ALA A 592 -47.05 -13.98 5.12
C ALA A 592 -47.72 -15.03 6.02
N ASP A 593 -48.14 -16.15 5.43
CA ASP A 593 -48.74 -17.30 6.13
C ASP A 593 -47.90 -18.58 6.03
N GLY A 594 -46.77 -18.54 5.31
CA GLY A 594 -45.89 -19.68 5.06
C GLY A 594 -46.38 -20.66 3.99
N GLU A 595 -47.54 -20.44 3.37
CA GLU A 595 -48.14 -21.36 2.40
C GLU A 595 -48.48 -20.70 1.05
N ASN A 596 -48.98 -19.46 1.07
CA ASN A 596 -49.49 -18.75 -0.10
C ASN A 596 -48.64 -17.51 -0.40
N TYR A 597 -48.36 -17.25 -1.68
CA TYR A 597 -47.53 -16.10 -2.07
C TYR A 597 -48.17 -14.76 -1.72
N LEU A 598 -47.37 -13.71 -1.57
CA LEU A 598 -47.90 -12.41 -1.19
C LEU A 598 -48.59 -11.73 -2.39
N LEU A 599 -49.66 -10.98 -2.13
CA LEU A 599 -50.43 -10.30 -3.16
C LEU A 599 -49.57 -9.34 -3.98
N LYS A 600 -48.54 -8.74 -3.35
CA LYS A 600 -47.53 -7.90 -4.01
C LYS A 600 -46.64 -8.65 -5.02
N ASP A 601 -46.58 -9.98 -4.92
CA ASP A 601 -45.80 -10.85 -5.81
C ASP A 601 -46.64 -11.37 -6.99
N LYS A 602 -47.95 -11.06 -6.98
CA LYS A 602 -48.84 -11.49 -8.03
C LYS A 602 -48.47 -10.83 -9.35
N VAL A 603 -47.98 -11.68 -10.24
CA VAL A 603 -47.81 -11.39 -11.65
C VAL A 603 -49.18 -11.32 -12.33
N SER A 604 -49.54 -10.15 -12.88
CA SER A 604 -50.82 -9.98 -13.60
C SER A 604 -50.74 -10.30 -15.10
N VAL A 605 -49.60 -10.02 -15.77
CA VAL A 605 -49.40 -10.25 -17.22
C VAL A 605 -47.95 -10.66 -17.57
N TYR A 606 -47.03 -10.71 -16.58
CA TYR A 606 -45.57 -10.78 -16.81
C TYR A 606 -44.83 -11.77 -15.92
N GLY A 607 -44.37 -12.88 -16.48
CA GLY A 607 -43.77 -13.99 -15.74
C GLY A 607 -42.40 -13.72 -15.12
N ASN A 608 -42.30 -12.80 -14.17
CA ASN A 608 -41.16 -12.66 -13.28
C ASN A 608 -41.65 -12.85 -11.85
N GLY A 609 -41.07 -13.80 -11.12
CA GLY A 609 -41.26 -13.87 -9.67
C GLY A 609 -41.53 -15.27 -9.12
N LEU A 610 -42.23 -16.15 -9.82
CA LEU A 610 -42.66 -17.43 -9.21
C LEU A 610 -42.24 -18.66 -10.03
N PRO A 611 -42.00 -19.80 -9.38
CA PRO A 611 -41.82 -21.07 -10.06
C PRO A 611 -43.09 -21.44 -10.84
N PRO A 612 -42.99 -22.31 -11.87
CA PRO A 612 -44.18 -22.81 -12.54
C PRO A 612 -45.03 -23.61 -11.55
N ASN A 613 -46.34 -23.33 -11.49
CA ASN A 613 -47.29 -24.09 -10.67
C ASN A 613 -47.41 -25.55 -11.14
N ASP A 614 -47.13 -25.82 -12.42
CA ASP A 614 -46.92 -27.17 -12.96
C ASP A 614 -45.49 -27.30 -13.51
N ALA A 615 -44.60 -27.87 -12.69
CA ALA A 615 -43.22 -28.13 -13.05
C ALA A 615 -43.09 -29.14 -14.21
N THR A 616 -44.03 -30.07 -14.38
CA THR A 616 -44.00 -31.08 -15.45
C THR A 616 -44.34 -30.45 -16.80
N ALA A 617 -45.33 -29.55 -16.82
CA ALA A 617 -45.67 -28.78 -18.01
C ALA A 617 -44.49 -27.89 -18.44
N TRP A 618 -43.82 -27.23 -17.48
CA TRP A 618 -42.62 -26.44 -17.75
C TRP A 618 -41.49 -27.29 -18.34
N ASN A 619 -41.22 -28.46 -17.75
CA ASN A 619 -40.21 -29.39 -18.24
C ASN A 619 -40.48 -29.79 -19.71
N SER A 620 -41.73 -30.19 -19.98
CA SER A 620 -42.17 -30.60 -21.32
C SER A 620 -42.02 -29.47 -22.35
N TYR A 621 -42.34 -28.24 -21.93
CA TYR A 621 -42.21 -27.04 -22.75
C TYR A 621 -40.74 -26.72 -23.08
N ILE A 622 -39.85 -26.72 -22.08
CA ILE A 622 -38.41 -26.50 -22.30
C ILE A 622 -37.85 -27.60 -23.21
N ARG A 623 -38.20 -28.87 -22.97
CA ARG A 623 -37.79 -29.98 -23.82
C ARG A 623 -38.23 -29.76 -25.28
N ALA A 624 -39.49 -29.36 -25.50
CA ALA A 624 -40.00 -29.06 -26.83
C ALA A 624 -39.28 -27.87 -27.49
N PHE A 625 -38.97 -26.82 -26.73
CA PHE A 625 -38.20 -25.67 -27.21
C PHE A 625 -36.81 -26.09 -27.68
N ILE A 626 -36.07 -26.87 -26.88
CA ILE A 626 -34.71 -27.32 -27.22
C ILE A 626 -34.73 -28.25 -28.44
N ILE A 627 -35.73 -29.14 -28.57
CA ILE A 627 -35.91 -29.96 -29.78
C ILE A 627 -36.09 -29.08 -31.01
N LYS A 628 -37.02 -28.13 -30.97
CA LYS A 628 -37.33 -27.24 -32.10
C LYS A 628 -36.15 -26.34 -32.46
N LEU A 629 -35.38 -25.91 -31.47
CA LEU A 629 -34.18 -25.11 -31.66
C LEU A 629 -33.07 -25.94 -32.34
N ALA A 630 -32.87 -27.20 -31.94
CA ALA A 630 -31.93 -28.11 -32.60
C ALA A 630 -32.38 -28.50 -34.03
N GLU A 631 -33.68 -28.67 -34.26
CA GLU A 631 -34.25 -28.91 -35.60
C GLU A 631 -34.04 -27.71 -36.53
N ARG A 632 -34.23 -26.47 -36.05
CA ARG A 632 -34.13 -25.26 -36.86
C ARG A 632 -32.68 -24.87 -37.19
N TYR A 633 -31.80 -24.89 -36.20
CA TYR A 633 -30.43 -24.34 -36.35
C TYR A 633 -29.34 -25.42 -36.50
N GLY A 634 -29.70 -26.69 -36.36
CA GLY A 634 -28.77 -27.81 -36.38
C GLY A 634 -28.14 -28.08 -35.02
N LYS A 635 -28.06 -29.37 -34.64
CA LYS A 635 -27.58 -29.81 -33.32
C LYS A 635 -26.17 -29.31 -33.00
N GLU A 636 -25.24 -29.38 -33.94
CA GLU A 636 -23.85 -28.96 -33.71
C GLU A 636 -23.75 -27.47 -33.37
N ARG A 637 -24.49 -26.62 -34.08
CA ARG A 637 -24.52 -25.19 -33.82
C ARG A 637 -25.08 -24.89 -32.43
N VAL A 638 -26.18 -25.53 -32.06
CA VAL A 638 -26.83 -25.35 -30.76
C VAL A 638 -25.95 -25.85 -29.61
N LEU A 639 -25.15 -26.90 -29.82
CA LEU A 639 -24.18 -27.38 -28.82
C LEU A 639 -23.05 -26.38 -28.55
N ASN A 640 -22.76 -25.47 -29.49
CA ASN A 640 -21.82 -24.37 -29.29
C ASN A 640 -22.45 -23.18 -28.55
N TRP A 641 -23.79 -23.13 -28.46
CA TRP A 641 -24.50 -22.20 -27.59
C TRP A 641 -24.59 -22.77 -26.16
N ARG A 642 -24.90 -21.91 -25.20
CA ARG A 642 -25.13 -22.33 -23.81
C ARG A 642 -26.43 -21.80 -23.25
N PHE A 643 -26.94 -22.42 -22.20
CA PHE A 643 -28.21 -22.06 -21.59
C PHE A 643 -28.01 -21.56 -20.16
N ARG A 644 -28.57 -20.39 -19.86
CA ARG A 644 -28.58 -19.85 -18.50
C ARG A 644 -29.99 -19.93 -17.92
N VAL A 645 -30.11 -20.43 -16.70
CA VAL A 645 -31.37 -20.45 -15.96
C VAL A 645 -31.36 -19.34 -14.92
N GLY A 646 -32.28 -18.39 -15.05
CA GLY A 646 -32.36 -17.19 -14.21
C GLY A 646 -31.40 -16.06 -14.58
N SER A 647 -31.70 -14.86 -14.08
CA SER A 647 -30.81 -13.69 -14.07
C SER A 647 -30.97 -12.95 -12.75
N GLU A 648 -29.87 -12.73 -12.02
CA GLU A 648 -29.87 -12.02 -10.71
C GLU A 648 -31.00 -12.48 -9.77
N ILE A 649 -31.22 -13.79 -9.69
CA ILE A 649 -32.44 -14.37 -9.09
C ILE A 649 -32.71 -13.90 -7.64
N ASP A 650 -31.67 -13.60 -6.89
CA ASP A 650 -31.69 -13.08 -5.52
C ASP A 650 -32.02 -11.57 -5.41
N THR A 651 -32.35 -10.89 -6.52
CA THR A 651 -32.92 -9.53 -6.54
C THR A 651 -34.45 -9.55 -6.47
N ARG A 652 -34.96 -9.81 -5.27
CA ARG A 652 -36.40 -9.98 -5.03
C ARG A 652 -37.16 -8.64 -4.89
N PRO A 653 -38.44 -8.56 -5.31
CA PRO A 653 -39.21 -9.56 -6.06
C PRO A 653 -39.02 -9.42 -7.59
N GLN A 654 -38.05 -8.60 -8.02
CA GLN A 654 -37.93 -8.12 -9.40
C GLN A 654 -37.61 -9.27 -10.36
N HIS A 655 -36.77 -10.19 -9.92
CA HIS A 655 -36.36 -11.36 -10.68
C HIS A 655 -36.96 -12.66 -10.14
N TRP A 656 -37.01 -12.84 -8.82
CA TRP A 656 -37.65 -13.98 -8.16
C TRP A 656 -38.32 -13.51 -6.87
N ALA A 657 -39.45 -14.09 -6.52
CA ALA A 657 -40.24 -13.78 -5.33
C ALA A 657 -40.42 -15.02 -4.43
N ALA A 658 -40.25 -16.24 -4.98
CA ALA A 658 -40.26 -17.49 -4.23
C ALA A 658 -38.95 -17.74 -3.45
N THR A 659 -38.92 -18.78 -2.63
CA THR A 659 -37.76 -19.17 -1.79
C THR A 659 -36.54 -19.56 -2.62
N ARG A 660 -35.34 -19.55 -2.00
CA ARG A 660 -34.12 -20.06 -2.62
C ARG A 660 -34.25 -21.52 -3.03
N GLU A 661 -34.82 -22.34 -2.15
CA GLU A 661 -34.99 -23.78 -2.37
C GLU A 661 -35.93 -24.04 -3.55
N GLU A 662 -36.98 -23.24 -3.72
CA GLU A 662 -37.87 -23.30 -4.90
C GLU A 662 -37.14 -22.92 -6.19
N PHE A 663 -36.23 -21.93 -6.16
CA PHE A 663 -35.40 -21.65 -7.34
C PHE A 663 -34.47 -22.81 -7.67
N PHE A 664 -33.84 -23.40 -6.66
CA PHE A 664 -32.93 -24.53 -6.86
C PHE A 664 -33.68 -25.71 -7.51
N GLU A 665 -34.90 -25.99 -7.07
CA GLU A 665 -35.74 -27.00 -7.70
C GLU A 665 -36.12 -26.63 -9.14
N HIS A 666 -36.48 -25.37 -9.39
CA HIS A 666 -36.74 -24.87 -10.73
C HIS A 666 -35.52 -25.02 -11.66
N TYR A 667 -34.32 -24.76 -11.14
CA TYR A 667 -33.06 -24.97 -11.85
C TYR A 667 -32.88 -26.44 -12.21
N ARG A 668 -33.02 -27.36 -11.23
CA ARG A 668 -32.93 -28.82 -11.44
C ARG A 668 -33.86 -29.28 -12.55
N ASN A 669 -35.13 -28.89 -12.47
CA ASN A 669 -36.15 -29.29 -13.42
C ASN A 669 -35.85 -28.77 -14.85
N THR A 670 -35.41 -27.52 -14.96
CA THR A 670 -35.09 -26.89 -16.24
C THR A 670 -33.84 -27.53 -16.87
N VAL A 671 -32.80 -27.77 -16.08
CA VAL A 671 -31.57 -28.44 -16.54
C VAL A 671 -31.86 -29.87 -16.99
N ALA A 672 -32.68 -30.62 -16.24
CA ALA A 672 -33.08 -31.97 -16.62
C ALA A 672 -33.79 -31.98 -18.00
N ALA A 673 -34.69 -31.02 -18.26
CA ALA A 673 -35.35 -30.88 -19.55
C ALA A 673 -34.34 -30.64 -20.69
N ILE A 674 -33.39 -29.72 -20.52
CA ILE A 674 -32.37 -29.38 -21.52
C ILE A 674 -31.46 -30.59 -21.79
N LYS A 675 -30.87 -31.16 -20.75
CA LYS A 675 -29.89 -32.26 -20.85
C LYS A 675 -30.55 -33.55 -21.38
N SER A 676 -31.87 -33.72 -21.26
CA SER A 676 -32.60 -34.85 -21.88
C SER A 676 -32.58 -34.81 -23.42
N VAL A 677 -32.40 -33.63 -24.02
CA VAL A 677 -32.32 -33.44 -25.48
C VAL A 677 -30.87 -33.28 -25.93
N LEU A 678 -30.09 -32.49 -25.18
CA LEU A 678 -28.69 -32.17 -25.47
C LEU A 678 -27.81 -32.44 -24.24
N PRO A 679 -27.39 -33.70 -24.00
CA PRO A 679 -26.65 -34.06 -22.78
C PRO A 679 -25.34 -33.30 -22.56
N SER A 680 -24.67 -32.91 -23.65
CA SER A 680 -23.37 -32.24 -23.61
C SER A 680 -23.43 -30.71 -23.69
N VAL A 681 -24.62 -30.10 -23.78
CA VAL A 681 -24.71 -28.63 -23.90
C VAL A 681 -24.39 -27.96 -22.57
N LYS A 682 -23.72 -26.80 -22.60
CA LYS A 682 -23.37 -26.07 -21.38
C LYS A 682 -24.61 -25.41 -20.75
N VAL A 683 -24.79 -25.60 -19.44
CA VAL A 683 -25.86 -24.98 -18.65
C VAL A 683 -25.33 -24.32 -17.39
N GLY A 684 -25.94 -23.24 -16.92
CA GLY A 684 -25.47 -22.52 -15.75
C GLY A 684 -26.49 -21.58 -15.14
N ALA A 685 -26.12 -20.93 -14.04
CA ALA A 685 -26.98 -20.04 -13.27
C ALA A 685 -26.31 -18.67 -13.07
N HIS A 686 -27.11 -17.65 -12.76
CA HIS A 686 -26.64 -16.28 -12.51
C HIS A 686 -27.32 -15.66 -11.29
N PHE A 687 -26.49 -15.23 -10.35
CA PHE A 687 -26.85 -14.73 -9.02
C PHE A 687 -26.28 -13.33 -8.79
N ARG A 688 -26.49 -12.78 -7.59
CA ARG A 688 -25.70 -11.69 -7.02
C ARG A 688 -24.45 -12.21 -6.34
N GLU A 689 -23.52 -11.30 -6.11
CA GLU A 689 -22.29 -11.51 -5.34
C GLU A 689 -22.55 -12.00 -3.91
N ALA A 690 -21.56 -12.69 -3.31
CA ALA A 690 -21.72 -13.34 -2.00
C ALA A 690 -22.09 -12.37 -0.85
N SER A 691 -21.72 -11.10 -0.99
CA SER A 691 -22.02 -10.05 -0.01
C SER A 691 -23.43 -9.45 -0.14
N HIS A 692 -24.23 -9.86 -1.14
CA HIS A 692 -25.57 -9.32 -1.35
C HIS A 692 -26.54 -9.73 -0.23
N GLU A 693 -27.31 -8.76 0.25
CA GLU A 693 -28.33 -8.93 1.27
C GLU A 693 -29.68 -8.38 0.78
N SER A 694 -30.64 -9.28 0.54
CA SER A 694 -31.99 -8.88 0.14
C SER A 694 -32.75 -8.23 1.30
N ARG A 695 -33.43 -7.11 1.02
CA ARG A 695 -34.36 -6.46 1.96
C ARG A 695 -35.81 -6.88 1.78
N TYR A 696 -36.06 -7.75 0.82
CA TYR A 696 -37.40 -8.19 0.48
C TYR A 696 -37.80 -9.39 1.35
N VAL A 697 -38.96 -9.28 2.00
CA VAL A 697 -39.57 -10.34 2.81
C VAL A 697 -40.52 -11.16 1.94
N ASP A 698 -40.30 -12.48 1.88
CA ASP A 698 -41.12 -13.43 1.13
C ASP A 698 -42.35 -13.92 1.92
N TYR A 699 -43.09 -14.84 1.30
CA TYR A 699 -44.31 -15.42 1.87
C TYR A 699 -44.10 -16.28 3.13
N THR A 700 -42.85 -16.67 3.43
CA THR A 700 -42.48 -17.36 4.67
C THR A 700 -42.13 -16.39 5.80
N GLY A 701 -42.11 -15.08 5.53
CA GLY A 701 -41.76 -14.05 6.50
C GLY A 701 -40.25 -13.82 6.64
N ASN A 702 -39.42 -14.41 5.78
CA ASN A 702 -37.97 -14.34 5.87
C ASN A 702 -37.35 -13.45 4.79
N THR A 703 -36.15 -12.94 5.09
CA THR A 703 -35.22 -12.41 4.09
C THR A 703 -34.10 -13.42 3.88
N GLU A 704 -33.49 -13.41 2.70
CA GLU A 704 -32.41 -14.34 2.36
C GLU A 704 -31.14 -13.60 1.92
N LYS A 705 -30.00 -14.22 2.22
CA LYS A 705 -28.67 -13.82 1.72
C LYS A 705 -28.48 -14.28 0.28
N ALA A 706 -27.39 -13.86 -0.35
CA ALA A 706 -26.97 -14.28 -1.69
C ALA A 706 -27.07 -15.79 -1.92
N TYR A 707 -27.50 -16.20 -3.10
CA TYR A 707 -27.80 -17.61 -3.39
C TYR A 707 -26.58 -18.43 -3.77
N ALA A 708 -25.59 -17.82 -4.42
CA ALA A 708 -24.46 -18.54 -5.02
C ALA A 708 -23.69 -19.46 -4.04
N PRO A 709 -23.32 -19.03 -2.81
CA PRO A 709 -22.63 -19.91 -1.86
C PRO A 709 -23.48 -21.12 -1.42
N HIS A 710 -24.80 -20.96 -1.36
CA HIS A 710 -25.73 -22.03 -1.01
C HIS A 710 -26.00 -22.96 -2.20
N PHE A 711 -26.05 -22.41 -3.41
CA PHE A 711 -26.29 -23.15 -4.64
C PHE A 711 -25.20 -24.19 -4.89
N VAL A 712 -23.92 -23.85 -4.69
CA VAL A 712 -22.81 -24.79 -4.90
C VAL A 712 -22.89 -26.00 -3.97
N THR A 713 -23.30 -25.79 -2.72
CA THR A 713 -23.53 -26.87 -1.76
C THR A 713 -24.72 -27.73 -2.18
N TRP A 714 -25.87 -27.09 -2.42
CA TRP A 714 -27.09 -27.80 -2.81
C TRP A 714 -26.91 -28.61 -4.11
N ALA A 715 -26.25 -28.04 -5.12
CA ALA A 715 -26.03 -28.69 -6.42
C ALA A 715 -25.16 -29.94 -6.26
N LYS A 716 -24.13 -29.87 -5.40
CA LYS A 716 -23.27 -31.01 -5.08
C LYS A 716 -24.04 -32.12 -4.35
N GLU A 717 -24.82 -31.77 -3.33
CA GLU A 717 -25.60 -32.71 -2.51
C GLU A 717 -26.71 -33.40 -3.30
N ASN A 718 -27.31 -32.69 -4.27
CA ASN A 718 -28.41 -33.19 -5.08
C ASN A 718 -27.97 -33.73 -6.46
N ASN A 719 -26.67 -33.77 -6.72
CA ASN A 719 -26.08 -34.22 -7.99
C ASN A 719 -26.67 -33.49 -9.22
N VAL A 720 -26.85 -32.17 -9.10
CA VAL A 720 -27.39 -31.32 -10.16
C VAL A 720 -26.22 -30.66 -10.90
N PRO A 721 -26.05 -30.90 -12.22
CA PRO A 721 -24.91 -30.39 -12.95
C PRO A 721 -25.06 -28.89 -13.27
N TYR A 722 -23.94 -28.18 -13.22
CA TYR A 722 -23.77 -26.84 -13.78
C TYR A 722 -22.37 -26.74 -14.40
N ASP A 723 -22.29 -26.12 -15.57
CA ASP A 723 -21.08 -25.93 -16.37
C ASP A 723 -20.47 -24.53 -16.17
N PHE A 724 -21.28 -23.57 -15.69
CA PHE A 724 -20.82 -22.23 -15.29
C PHE A 724 -21.72 -21.65 -14.19
N LEU A 725 -21.15 -20.75 -13.39
CA LEU A 725 -21.87 -19.94 -12.41
C LEU A 725 -21.42 -18.49 -12.53
N ALA A 726 -22.39 -17.58 -12.53
CA ALA A 726 -22.10 -16.18 -12.76
C ALA A 726 -22.69 -15.24 -11.70
N ILE A 727 -22.08 -14.07 -11.58
CA ILE A 727 -22.59 -12.98 -10.75
C ILE A 727 -22.79 -11.70 -11.56
N SER A 728 -23.53 -10.76 -10.99
CA SER A 728 -23.49 -9.35 -11.37
C SER A 728 -22.56 -8.55 -10.47
N TYR A 729 -21.91 -7.54 -11.02
CA TYR A 729 -20.99 -6.67 -10.31
C TYR A 729 -21.13 -5.21 -10.77
N TYR A 730 -21.58 -4.33 -9.85
CA TYR A 730 -21.88 -2.92 -10.14
C TYR A 730 -21.10 -1.96 -9.24
N PRO A 731 -19.77 -1.88 -9.38
CA PRO A 731 -18.94 -1.05 -8.53
C PRO A 731 -19.27 0.43 -8.69
N HIS A 732 -19.36 1.12 -7.56
CA HIS A 732 -19.72 2.53 -7.49
C HIS A 732 -18.51 3.36 -7.08
N ILE A 733 -18.12 4.29 -7.95
CA ILE A 733 -16.84 5.00 -7.88
C ILE A 733 -16.61 5.80 -6.59
N THR A 734 -17.69 6.14 -5.87
CA THR A 734 -17.63 6.84 -4.59
C THR A 734 -17.50 5.93 -3.36
N HIS A 735 -17.37 4.61 -3.55
CA HIS A 735 -17.25 3.63 -2.46
C HIS A 735 -15.86 2.99 -2.51
N PRO A 736 -14.86 3.50 -1.75
CA PRO A 736 -13.48 3.04 -1.79
C PRO A 736 -13.28 1.53 -1.63
N HIS A 737 -14.12 0.88 -0.81
CA HIS A 737 -14.05 -0.56 -0.56
C HIS A 737 -14.47 -1.41 -1.77
N GLU A 738 -15.25 -0.86 -2.71
CA GLU A 738 -15.60 -1.51 -3.98
C GLU A 738 -14.51 -1.28 -5.05
N MET A 739 -13.54 -0.41 -4.79
CA MET A 739 -12.43 -0.09 -5.71
C MET A 739 -11.15 -0.89 -5.41
N ASP A 740 -11.17 -1.74 -4.38
CA ASP A 740 -10.04 -2.55 -3.95
C ASP A 740 -10.28 -4.00 -4.38
N MET A 741 -9.68 -4.42 -5.50
CA MET A 741 -10.00 -5.71 -6.13
C MET A 741 -9.63 -6.92 -5.26
N ASP A 742 -8.63 -6.81 -4.39
CA ASP A 742 -8.26 -7.89 -3.47
C ASP A 742 -9.36 -8.09 -2.43
N LYS A 743 -9.89 -6.99 -1.87
CA LYS A 743 -11.03 -7.04 -0.94
C LYS A 743 -12.32 -7.46 -1.63
N VAL A 744 -12.56 -7.01 -2.86
CA VAL A 744 -13.72 -7.41 -3.64
C VAL A 744 -13.67 -8.91 -3.88
N TYR A 745 -12.54 -9.46 -4.33
CA TYR A 745 -12.40 -10.90 -4.50
C TYR A 745 -12.68 -11.65 -3.19
N ALA A 746 -11.99 -11.29 -2.11
CA ALA A 746 -12.11 -11.96 -0.81
C ALA A 746 -13.53 -11.95 -0.25
N SER A 747 -14.29 -10.87 -0.47
CA SER A 747 -15.63 -10.70 0.11
C SER A 747 -16.78 -11.13 -0.80
N GLN A 748 -16.62 -10.99 -2.12
CA GLN A 748 -17.72 -11.16 -3.08
C GLN A 748 -17.62 -12.43 -3.91
N ILE A 749 -16.39 -12.93 -4.16
CA ILE A 749 -16.12 -14.01 -5.13
C ILE A 749 -15.55 -15.25 -4.44
N ALA A 750 -14.50 -15.12 -3.63
CA ALA A 750 -13.85 -16.20 -2.89
C ALA A 750 -14.85 -17.09 -2.12
N PRO A 751 -15.90 -16.56 -1.45
CA PRO A 751 -16.89 -17.40 -0.76
C PRO A 751 -17.68 -18.35 -1.69
N ILE A 752 -17.61 -18.15 -3.00
CA ILE A 752 -18.25 -18.99 -4.03
C ILE A 752 -17.21 -19.92 -4.67
N VAL A 753 -16.11 -19.37 -5.18
CA VAL A 753 -15.14 -20.13 -5.99
C VAL A 753 -14.20 -21.00 -5.13
N ASP A 754 -13.86 -20.54 -3.93
CA ASP A 754 -13.02 -21.29 -2.99
C ASP A 754 -13.89 -22.17 -2.06
N HIS A 755 -15.20 -22.21 -2.30
CA HIS A 755 -16.12 -23.03 -1.53
C HIS A 755 -15.79 -24.54 -1.74
N PRO A 756 -15.70 -25.36 -0.69
CA PRO A 756 -15.28 -26.77 -0.81
C PRO A 756 -16.14 -27.64 -1.76
N HIS A 757 -17.38 -27.23 -2.00
CA HIS A 757 -18.33 -27.90 -2.90
C HIS A 757 -18.39 -27.32 -4.31
N TYR A 758 -17.62 -26.27 -4.62
CA TYR A 758 -17.56 -25.72 -5.97
C TYR A 758 -17.08 -26.78 -6.96
N ASN A 759 -17.75 -26.91 -8.11
CA ASN A 759 -17.33 -27.76 -9.22
C ASN A 759 -16.11 -27.13 -9.92
N PRO A 760 -14.89 -27.67 -9.78
CA PRO A 760 -13.70 -27.07 -10.38
C PRO A 760 -13.69 -27.13 -11.91
N ALA A 761 -14.57 -27.93 -12.53
CA ALA A 761 -14.74 -27.98 -13.97
C ALA A 761 -15.68 -26.88 -14.50
N ALA A 762 -16.45 -26.23 -13.62
CA ALA A 762 -17.32 -25.12 -13.99
C ALA A 762 -16.51 -23.81 -14.09
N SER A 763 -16.89 -22.93 -15.00
CA SER A 763 -16.34 -21.56 -15.03
C SER A 763 -17.06 -20.66 -14.02
N PHE A 764 -16.31 -19.74 -13.41
CA PHE A 764 -16.87 -18.57 -12.73
C PHE A 764 -16.79 -17.35 -13.66
N GLU A 765 -17.87 -16.56 -13.67
CA GLU A 765 -18.09 -15.53 -14.69
C GLU A 765 -18.78 -14.28 -14.10
N ILE A 766 -18.65 -13.14 -14.77
CA ILE A 766 -19.34 -11.89 -14.41
C ILE A 766 -20.32 -11.55 -15.53
N HIS A 767 -21.58 -11.95 -15.40
CA HIS A 767 -22.56 -11.78 -16.48
C HIS A 767 -23.10 -10.37 -16.60
N GLU A 768 -22.93 -9.53 -15.59
CA GLU A 768 -23.32 -8.12 -15.68
C GLU A 768 -22.30 -7.26 -14.97
N TYR A 769 -21.64 -6.39 -15.72
CA TYR A 769 -20.66 -5.45 -15.21
C TYR A 769 -21.01 -4.02 -15.62
N LYS A 770 -21.00 -3.11 -14.65
CA LYS A 770 -21.04 -1.67 -14.92
C LYS A 770 -20.33 -0.87 -13.85
N PHE A 771 -19.30 -0.12 -14.24
CA PHE A 771 -18.71 0.88 -13.37
C PHE A 771 -19.54 2.16 -13.38
N ILE A 772 -20.06 2.52 -12.21
CA ILE A 772 -21.12 3.52 -12.09
C ILE A 772 -20.77 4.65 -11.14
N VAL A 773 -21.45 5.75 -11.39
CA VAL A 773 -21.43 6.94 -10.55
C VAL A 773 -22.69 7.04 -9.70
N LYS A 774 -23.81 6.49 -10.19
CA LYS A 774 -25.11 6.52 -9.51
C LYS A 774 -26.09 5.52 -10.12
N MET A 775 -26.93 4.93 -9.28
CA MET A 775 -28.12 4.15 -9.64
C MET A 775 -29.36 5.04 -9.88
N LYS A 776 -30.15 4.75 -10.93
CA LYS A 776 -31.47 5.37 -11.20
C LYS A 776 -32.55 4.27 -11.23
N ARG A 777 -33.83 4.65 -11.00
CA ARG A 777 -34.99 3.73 -10.96
C ARG A 777 -35.13 2.81 -12.19
N ALA A 778 -34.59 3.20 -13.34
CA ALA A 778 -34.66 2.44 -14.58
C ALA A 778 -33.30 2.38 -15.33
N GLY A 779 -32.16 2.43 -14.61
CA GLY A 779 -30.84 2.27 -15.22
C GLY A 779 -29.67 2.85 -14.42
N PHE A 780 -28.51 2.94 -15.08
CA PHE A 780 -27.23 3.29 -14.45
C PHE A 780 -26.61 4.53 -15.10
N VAL A 781 -25.94 5.37 -14.31
CA VAL A 781 -25.05 6.43 -14.84
C VAL A 781 -23.62 5.92 -14.82
N SER A 782 -23.02 5.79 -16.00
CA SER A 782 -21.68 5.21 -16.18
C SER A 782 -20.57 6.22 -15.90
N VAL A 783 -19.41 5.72 -15.48
CA VAL A 783 -18.17 6.48 -15.43
C VAL A 783 -17.60 6.57 -16.85
N ALA A 784 -17.39 7.78 -17.37
CA ALA A 784 -16.98 8.01 -18.76
C ALA A 784 -15.54 8.51 -18.96
N THR A 785 -14.78 8.62 -17.87
CA THR A 785 -13.42 9.17 -17.87
C THR A 785 -12.37 8.05 -17.87
N SER A 786 -11.09 8.41 -17.88
CA SER A 786 -9.97 7.47 -17.80
C SER A 786 -9.97 6.61 -16.52
N HIS A 787 -10.72 7.00 -15.49
CA HIS A 787 -10.94 6.22 -14.28
C HIS A 787 -11.53 4.85 -14.59
N ASN A 788 -12.46 4.78 -15.56
CA ASN A 788 -13.05 3.52 -15.97
C ASN A 788 -12.03 2.63 -16.70
N SER A 789 -11.13 3.22 -17.51
CA SER A 789 -10.02 2.48 -18.12
C SER A 789 -9.07 1.88 -17.08
N ALA A 790 -8.63 2.68 -16.11
CA ALA A 790 -7.73 2.21 -15.05
C ALA A 790 -8.39 1.18 -14.13
N PHE A 791 -9.64 1.40 -13.72
CA PHE A 791 -10.43 0.42 -12.97
C PHE A 791 -10.57 -0.89 -13.74
N PHE A 792 -10.83 -0.81 -15.04
CA PHE A 792 -10.99 -2.01 -15.86
C PHE A 792 -9.69 -2.81 -15.98
N ALA A 793 -8.52 -2.15 -16.01
CA ALA A 793 -7.24 -2.84 -15.95
C ALA A 793 -7.03 -3.56 -14.59
N MET A 794 -7.49 -2.95 -13.48
CA MET A 794 -7.49 -3.60 -12.16
C MET A 794 -8.40 -4.82 -12.13
N LEU A 795 -9.63 -4.69 -12.64
CA LEU A 795 -10.60 -5.79 -12.74
C LEU A 795 -10.04 -6.94 -13.60
N ALA A 796 -9.44 -6.60 -14.75
CA ALA A 796 -8.80 -7.57 -15.63
C ALA A 796 -7.66 -8.33 -14.93
N LYS A 797 -6.84 -7.65 -14.12
CA LYS A 797 -5.80 -8.31 -13.33
C LYS A 797 -6.40 -9.32 -12.35
N MET A 798 -7.41 -8.93 -11.59
CA MET A 798 -8.10 -9.84 -10.65
C MET A 798 -8.68 -11.05 -11.39
N MET A 799 -9.38 -10.81 -12.51
CA MET A 799 -9.99 -11.87 -13.31
C MET A 799 -8.95 -12.87 -13.81
N LEU A 800 -7.84 -12.39 -14.37
CA LEU A 800 -6.76 -13.24 -14.87
C LEU A 800 -6.08 -14.04 -13.76
N THR A 801 -5.81 -13.40 -12.61
CA THR A 801 -5.16 -14.03 -11.44
C THR A 801 -6.02 -15.16 -10.87
N HIS A 802 -7.35 -14.99 -10.87
CA HIS A 802 -8.30 -15.95 -10.32
C HIS A 802 -9.06 -16.76 -11.39
N ASN A 803 -8.58 -16.74 -12.64
CA ASN A 803 -9.11 -17.54 -13.75
C ASN A 803 -10.64 -17.35 -14.02
N ILE A 804 -11.16 -16.13 -13.85
CA ILE A 804 -12.55 -15.75 -14.14
C ILE A 804 -12.72 -15.54 -15.64
N LYS A 805 -13.58 -16.34 -16.31
CA LYS A 805 -13.50 -16.56 -17.76
C LYS A 805 -14.26 -15.59 -18.65
N GLU A 806 -15.37 -15.02 -18.20
CA GLU A 806 -16.26 -14.22 -19.05
C GLU A 806 -16.74 -12.97 -18.32
N VAL A 807 -16.82 -11.83 -19.01
CA VAL A 807 -17.49 -10.62 -18.51
C VAL A 807 -18.46 -10.03 -19.53
N PHE A 808 -19.72 -9.78 -19.14
CA PHE A 808 -20.67 -9.05 -20.01
C PHE A 808 -20.94 -7.66 -19.46
N GLN A 809 -20.64 -6.65 -20.27
CA GLN A 809 -20.89 -5.26 -19.92
C GLN A 809 -22.37 -4.89 -20.12
N TRP A 810 -22.92 -4.13 -19.17
CA TRP A 810 -24.29 -3.60 -19.28
C TRP A 810 -24.35 -2.29 -20.12
N GLY A 811 -25.37 -2.18 -20.97
CA GLY A 811 -25.72 -0.96 -21.70
C GLY A 811 -25.39 -0.95 -23.19
N ASN A 812 -26.27 -0.33 -23.98
CA ASN A 812 -26.14 -0.24 -25.43
C ASN A 812 -25.19 0.89 -25.86
N VAL A 813 -24.26 0.60 -26.77
CA VAL A 813 -23.56 1.61 -27.56
C VAL A 813 -24.50 2.07 -28.67
N GLN A 814 -25.06 3.27 -28.55
CA GLN A 814 -25.70 3.94 -29.68
C GLN A 814 -24.64 4.71 -30.47
N GLU A 815 -24.66 4.63 -31.80
CA GLU A 815 -23.89 5.51 -32.69
C GLU A 815 -22.36 5.38 -32.58
N GLY A 816 -21.85 4.20 -32.23
CA GLY A 816 -20.42 3.87 -32.32
C GLY A 816 -19.51 4.57 -31.30
N SER A 817 -20.03 5.14 -30.21
CA SER A 817 -19.19 5.63 -29.08
C SER A 817 -18.69 4.44 -28.28
N TYR A 818 -17.45 4.05 -28.54
CA TYR A 818 -16.78 3.03 -27.74
C TYR A 818 -16.77 3.43 -26.27
N SER A 819 -16.95 2.43 -25.40
CA SER A 819 -16.88 2.63 -23.96
C SER A 819 -15.48 3.12 -23.56
N PRO A 820 -15.34 3.94 -22.50
CA PRO A 820 -14.06 4.47 -22.04
C PRO A 820 -12.96 3.42 -21.81
N GLU A 821 -13.33 2.17 -21.56
CA GLU A 821 -12.45 1.02 -21.35
C GLU A 821 -12.01 0.31 -22.63
N ALA A 822 -12.56 0.64 -23.80
CA ALA A 822 -12.27 -0.05 -25.06
C ALA A 822 -10.77 -0.05 -25.41
N MET A 823 -10.04 1.03 -25.11
CA MET A 823 -8.59 1.06 -25.34
C MET A 823 -7.84 0.09 -24.42
N THR A 824 -8.31 -0.08 -23.18
CA THR A 824 -7.76 -1.05 -22.24
C THR A 824 -8.07 -2.47 -22.69
N GLN A 825 -9.28 -2.73 -23.22
CA GLN A 825 -9.64 -4.00 -23.85
C GLN A 825 -8.75 -4.31 -25.06
N LEU A 826 -8.49 -3.33 -25.93
CA LEU A 826 -7.59 -3.48 -27.08
C LEU A 826 -6.16 -3.82 -26.64
N ALA A 827 -5.67 -3.18 -25.59
CA ALA A 827 -4.35 -3.47 -25.03
C ALA A 827 -4.26 -4.89 -24.45
N LEU A 828 -5.26 -5.32 -23.69
CA LEU A 828 -5.36 -6.69 -23.17
C LEU A 828 -5.48 -7.72 -24.28
N PHE A 829 -6.26 -7.44 -25.32
CA PHE A 829 -6.45 -8.34 -26.46
C PHE A 829 -5.13 -8.67 -27.16
N SER A 830 -4.23 -7.68 -27.30
CA SER A 830 -2.89 -7.90 -27.85
C SER A 830 -2.01 -8.85 -27.03
N MET A 831 -2.41 -9.16 -25.78
CA MET A 831 -1.70 -10.05 -24.86
C MET A 831 -2.28 -11.45 -24.80
N VAL A 832 -3.42 -11.72 -25.45
CA VAL A 832 -4.09 -13.03 -25.41
C VAL A 832 -3.15 -14.12 -25.94
N GLY A 833 -3.09 -15.25 -25.22
CA GLY A 833 -2.18 -16.36 -25.48
C GLY A 833 -0.79 -16.21 -24.84
N ASN A 834 -0.46 -15.04 -24.29
CA ASN A 834 0.78 -14.85 -23.56
C ASN A 834 0.74 -15.56 -22.21
N THR A 835 1.90 -16.00 -21.75
CA THR A 835 2.07 -16.58 -20.42
C THR A 835 2.02 -15.48 -19.37
N LEU A 836 1.17 -15.62 -18.36
CA LEU A 836 0.96 -14.65 -17.28
C LEU A 836 1.86 -14.98 -16.08
N TYR A 837 2.51 -13.94 -15.56
CA TYR A 837 3.37 -14.03 -14.38
C TYR A 837 2.82 -13.18 -13.23
N GLU A 838 2.99 -13.68 -12.02
CA GLU A 838 2.82 -12.90 -10.80
C GLU A 838 3.85 -11.77 -10.76
N ASN A 839 3.47 -10.65 -10.16
CA ASN A 839 4.33 -9.51 -10.00
C ASN A 839 4.21 -8.97 -8.57
N THR A 840 5.34 -8.56 -8.01
CA THR A 840 5.38 -7.77 -6.79
C THR A 840 5.40 -6.30 -7.17
N SER A 841 4.75 -5.47 -6.35
CA SER A 841 5.07 -4.04 -6.32
C SER A 841 5.89 -3.80 -5.07
N SER A 842 7.07 -3.18 -5.20
CA SER A 842 7.68 -2.55 -4.03
C SER A 842 6.76 -1.40 -3.69
N VAL A 843 5.91 -1.58 -2.70
CA VAL A 843 4.97 -0.57 -2.28
C VAL A 843 5.79 0.58 -1.69
N SER A 844 6.18 1.55 -2.51
CA SER A 844 5.92 2.93 -2.13
C SER A 844 4.46 3.14 -2.50
N LYS A 845 3.52 2.88 -1.57
CA LYS A 845 2.25 3.60 -1.65
C LYS A 845 2.69 5.05 -1.72
N PRO A 846 2.45 5.76 -2.83
CA PRO A 846 2.66 7.19 -2.83
C PRO A 846 1.91 7.73 -1.62
N PRO A 847 2.45 8.71 -0.89
CA PRO A 847 1.84 9.25 0.32
C PRO A 847 0.35 9.65 0.19
N PHE A 848 -0.16 9.75 -1.04
CA PHE A 848 -1.51 10.17 -1.39
C PHE A 848 -2.20 9.17 -2.34
N GLY A 849 -2.87 8.15 -1.78
CA GLY A 849 -4.02 7.44 -2.37
C GLY A 849 -3.84 6.60 -3.66
N ASN A 850 -2.79 6.80 -4.46
CA ASN A 850 -2.59 6.09 -5.72
C ASN A 850 -2.15 4.63 -5.49
N THR A 851 -2.75 3.72 -6.26
CA THR A 851 -2.38 2.31 -6.36
C THR A 851 -1.86 2.07 -7.77
N VAL A 852 -0.55 1.81 -7.88
CA VAL A 852 0.10 1.47 -9.15
C VAL A 852 0.38 -0.04 -9.17
N ASN A 853 -0.07 -0.71 -10.22
CA ASN A 853 0.19 -2.14 -10.41
C ASN A 853 0.23 -2.49 -11.91
N GLY A 854 0.39 -3.76 -12.26
CA GLY A 854 0.34 -4.19 -13.65
C GLY A 854 0.14 -5.67 -13.87
N ILE A 855 -0.04 -6.04 -15.14
CA ILE A 855 -0.14 -7.41 -15.65
C ILE A 855 1.11 -7.68 -16.47
N PHE A 856 1.90 -8.68 -16.08
CA PHE A 856 3.17 -9.02 -16.70
C PHE A 856 3.05 -10.31 -17.48
N THR A 857 3.48 -10.29 -18.74
CA THR A 857 3.36 -11.46 -19.60
C THR A 857 4.59 -11.69 -20.47
N LYS A 858 4.85 -12.97 -20.76
CA LYS A 858 5.85 -13.41 -21.73
C LYS A 858 5.15 -13.95 -22.98
N ARG A 859 5.48 -13.40 -24.13
CA ARG A 859 4.97 -13.83 -25.44
C ARG A 859 5.56 -15.19 -25.81
N LYS A 860 4.71 -16.10 -26.27
CA LYS A 860 5.15 -17.44 -26.73
C LYS A 860 5.86 -17.39 -28.08
N SER A 861 5.54 -16.40 -28.93
CA SER A 861 6.03 -16.32 -30.31
C SER A 861 7.50 -15.90 -30.45
N ASP A 862 7.95 -14.98 -29.60
CA ASP A 862 9.24 -14.28 -29.74
C ASP A 862 9.93 -14.04 -28.39
N GLU A 863 9.41 -14.63 -27.31
CA GLU A 863 9.84 -14.39 -25.93
C GLU A 863 9.81 -12.91 -25.50
N GLY A 864 9.10 -12.06 -26.25
CA GLY A 864 8.93 -10.64 -25.93
C GLY A 864 8.16 -10.47 -24.63
N ILE A 865 8.38 -9.34 -23.96
CA ILE A 865 7.68 -9.00 -22.72
C ILE A 865 6.59 -7.99 -23.03
N ASP A 866 5.44 -8.21 -22.42
CA ASP A 866 4.28 -7.36 -22.55
C ASP A 866 3.77 -7.02 -21.15
N VAL A 867 3.73 -5.72 -20.83
CA VAL A 867 3.27 -5.23 -19.52
C VAL A 867 2.10 -4.29 -19.71
N LEU A 868 1.02 -4.50 -18.96
CA LEU A 868 -0.07 -3.53 -18.82
C LEU A 868 -0.01 -2.93 -17.42
N ALA A 869 0.60 -1.76 -17.28
CA ALA A 869 0.67 -1.04 -16.01
C ALA A 869 -0.54 -0.10 -15.88
N PHE A 870 -1.03 0.12 -14.67
CA PHE A 870 -2.13 1.03 -14.39
C PHE A 870 -1.92 1.75 -13.06
N ASN A 871 -2.49 2.95 -12.95
CA ASN A 871 -2.47 3.78 -11.76
C ASN A 871 -3.90 4.22 -11.43
N PHE A 872 -4.36 3.97 -10.21
CA PHE A 872 -5.72 4.27 -9.77
C PHE A 872 -5.75 4.75 -8.32
N ASN A 873 -6.49 5.81 -8.01
CA ASN A 873 -6.72 6.26 -6.63
C ASN A 873 -8.08 5.76 -6.13
N ASN A 874 -8.11 5.04 -5.02
CA ASN A 874 -9.34 4.49 -4.44
C ASN A 874 -9.98 5.39 -3.38
N GLU A 875 -9.31 6.44 -2.92
CA GLU A 875 -9.77 7.33 -1.84
C GLU A 875 -10.46 8.59 -2.38
N ASN A 876 -9.95 9.16 -3.46
CA ASN A 876 -10.53 10.35 -4.08
C ASN A 876 -10.38 10.29 -5.61
N MET A 877 -11.04 11.22 -6.27
CA MET A 877 -11.22 11.30 -7.72
C MET A 877 -10.37 12.38 -8.39
N ASP A 878 -9.45 12.97 -7.63
CA ASP A 878 -8.63 14.07 -8.11
C ASP A 878 -7.45 13.50 -8.90
N THR A 879 -7.20 14.05 -10.09
CA THR A 879 -5.99 13.74 -10.83
C THR A 879 -4.78 14.24 -10.03
N LEU A 880 -3.94 13.33 -9.57
CA LEU A 880 -2.73 13.65 -8.80
C LEU A 880 -1.51 13.80 -9.71
N THR A 881 -0.40 14.25 -9.12
CA THR A 881 0.90 14.28 -9.81
C THR A 881 1.25 12.88 -10.33
N PRO A 882 1.76 12.75 -11.57
CA PRO A 882 2.18 11.45 -12.10
C PRO A 882 3.20 10.77 -11.19
N GLU A 883 3.01 9.48 -10.97
CA GLU A 883 3.94 8.67 -10.18
C GLU A 883 5.15 8.32 -11.04
N LEU A 884 6.34 8.34 -10.45
CA LEU A 884 7.50 7.72 -11.09
C LEU A 884 7.29 6.21 -11.07
N LEU A 885 7.57 5.53 -12.18
CA LEU A 885 7.38 4.10 -12.36
C LEU A 885 8.72 3.47 -12.78
N GLN A 886 9.08 2.36 -12.14
CA GLN A 886 10.17 1.50 -12.57
C GLN A 886 9.64 0.10 -12.84
N LEU A 887 9.76 -0.38 -14.07
CA LEU A 887 9.51 -1.79 -14.38
C LEU A 887 10.83 -2.55 -14.25
N ARG A 888 10.84 -3.64 -13.48
CA ARG A 888 11.97 -4.57 -13.37
C ARG A 888 11.50 -5.97 -13.72
N VAL A 889 12.01 -6.51 -14.81
CA VAL A 889 11.62 -7.85 -15.26
C VAL A 889 12.88 -8.71 -15.31
N ARG A 890 12.97 -9.70 -14.41
CA ARG A 890 14.05 -10.67 -14.44
C ARG A 890 13.83 -11.63 -15.61
N VAL A 891 14.87 -11.88 -16.39
CA VAL A 891 14.81 -12.63 -17.65
C VAL A 891 15.96 -13.61 -17.75
N ASP A 892 15.69 -14.73 -18.43
CA ASP A 892 16.68 -15.76 -18.72
C ASP A 892 17.48 -15.39 -19.99
N LYS A 893 18.14 -14.24 -19.91
CA LYS A 893 19.03 -13.70 -20.95
C LYS A 893 20.34 -13.26 -20.29
N PRO A 894 21.49 -13.36 -20.98
CA PRO A 894 22.76 -12.82 -20.46
C PRO A 894 22.68 -11.32 -20.17
N ALA A 895 23.46 -10.84 -19.20
CA ALA A 895 23.63 -9.40 -18.98
C ALA A 895 24.21 -8.72 -20.23
N GLY A 896 23.76 -7.51 -20.53
CA GLY A 896 24.15 -6.78 -21.73
C GLY A 896 23.32 -7.11 -22.99
N THR A 897 22.39 -8.07 -22.92
CA THR A 897 21.48 -8.39 -24.03
C THR A 897 20.69 -7.15 -24.45
N ARG A 898 20.69 -6.84 -25.74
CA ARG A 898 19.98 -5.68 -26.30
C ARG A 898 18.48 -5.94 -26.44
N PHE A 899 17.69 -4.95 -26.06
CA PHE A 899 16.26 -4.93 -26.28
C PHE A 899 15.81 -3.55 -26.73
N GLN A 900 14.62 -3.48 -27.30
CA GLN A 900 13.91 -2.24 -27.55
C GLN A 900 12.53 -2.30 -26.90
N TYR A 901 12.02 -1.15 -26.46
CA TYR A 901 10.67 -1.07 -25.91
C TYR A 901 9.91 0.15 -26.43
N ARG A 902 8.58 0.07 -26.41
CA ARG A 902 7.68 1.19 -26.68
C ARG A 902 6.47 1.15 -25.75
N VAL A 903 5.78 2.26 -25.63
CA VAL A 903 4.69 2.50 -24.69
C VAL A 903 3.51 3.15 -25.40
N ALA A 904 2.31 2.66 -25.10
CA ALA A 904 1.05 3.32 -25.43
C ALA A 904 0.34 3.74 -24.14
N GLN A 905 -0.09 5.00 -24.07
CA GLN A 905 -0.79 5.57 -22.92
C GLN A 905 -2.29 5.66 -23.17
N ILE A 906 -3.08 5.29 -22.16
CA ILE A 906 -4.55 5.30 -22.13
C ILE A 906 -4.98 6.10 -20.90
N ASP A 907 -5.53 7.29 -21.12
CA ASP A 907 -5.77 8.32 -20.12
C ASP A 907 -6.81 9.35 -20.60
N GLY A 908 -6.91 10.49 -19.91
CA GLY A 908 -7.82 11.59 -20.30
C GLY A 908 -7.47 12.24 -21.64
N GLU A 909 -6.22 12.19 -22.09
CA GLU A 909 -5.80 12.77 -23.38
C GLU A 909 -6.12 11.86 -24.55
N THR A 910 -6.39 10.58 -24.30
CA THR A 910 -6.76 9.58 -25.32
C THR A 910 -8.25 9.20 -25.28
N ASN A 911 -8.99 9.69 -24.28
CA ASN A 911 -10.44 9.52 -24.14
C ASN A 911 -11.22 10.59 -24.91
N ILE A 912 -12.08 10.17 -25.84
CA ILE A 912 -12.84 11.05 -26.75
C ILE A 912 -13.77 12.02 -26.00
N GLU A 913 -14.49 11.54 -24.98
CA GLU A 913 -15.41 12.39 -24.21
C GLU A 913 -14.64 13.43 -23.39
N GLN A 914 -13.50 13.03 -22.80
CA GLN A 914 -12.65 13.94 -22.04
C GLN A 914 -11.96 14.98 -22.94
N GLN A 915 -11.48 14.59 -24.12
CA GLN A 915 -10.97 15.52 -25.13
C GLN A 915 -12.02 16.56 -25.51
N PHE A 916 -13.28 16.13 -25.71
CA PHE A 916 -14.38 17.07 -25.96
C PHE A 916 -14.62 18.02 -24.80
N LEU A 917 -14.69 17.52 -23.57
CA LEU A 917 -14.87 18.35 -22.38
C LEU A 917 -13.75 19.40 -22.24
N ASN A 918 -12.52 19.04 -22.61
CA ASN A 918 -11.36 19.94 -22.57
C ASN A 918 -11.37 21.00 -23.70
N ASP A 919 -11.74 20.60 -24.92
CA ASP A 919 -11.78 21.48 -26.09
C ASP A 919 -12.90 22.53 -26.03
N PHE A 920 -13.96 22.26 -25.27
CA PHE A 920 -15.15 23.10 -25.21
C PHE A 920 -15.39 23.63 -23.78
N PRO A 921 -14.88 24.82 -23.43
CA PRO A 921 -15.03 25.39 -22.08
C PRO A 921 -16.49 25.48 -21.59
N LYS A 922 -17.46 25.68 -22.50
CA LYS A 922 -18.89 25.67 -22.16
C LYS A 922 -19.37 24.31 -21.64
N ALA A 923 -18.76 23.21 -22.04
CA ALA A 923 -19.08 21.87 -21.54
C ALA A 923 -18.66 21.67 -20.07
N MET A 924 -17.72 22.48 -19.58
CA MET A 924 -17.26 22.48 -18.18
C MET A 924 -17.99 23.49 -17.31
N LEU A 925 -18.70 24.45 -17.92
CA LEU A 925 -19.47 25.47 -17.22
C LEU A 925 -20.89 25.01 -16.94
N MET A 926 -21.37 25.29 -15.74
CA MET A 926 -22.75 25.02 -15.31
C MET A 926 -23.75 25.80 -16.14
N GLU A 927 -24.93 25.24 -16.37
CA GLU A 927 -26.05 25.92 -17.06
C GLU A 927 -26.39 27.27 -16.43
N SER A 928 -26.40 27.35 -15.09
CA SER A 928 -26.63 28.59 -14.34
C SER A 928 -25.57 29.67 -14.59
N LYS A 929 -24.44 29.33 -15.19
CA LYS A 929 -23.34 30.23 -15.58
C LYS A 929 -23.20 30.36 -17.10
N GLY A 930 -24.24 29.98 -17.86
CA GLY A 930 -24.25 30.07 -19.32
C GLY A 930 -23.49 28.96 -20.06
N GLY A 931 -23.18 27.85 -19.38
CA GLY A 931 -22.57 26.66 -19.96
C GLY A 931 -23.57 25.57 -20.33
N TRP A 932 -23.06 24.37 -20.60
CA TRP A 932 -23.84 23.19 -21.01
C TRP A 932 -23.93 22.11 -19.95
N ARG A 933 -23.19 22.24 -18.85
CA ARG A 933 -23.13 21.21 -17.81
C ARG A 933 -24.35 21.27 -16.90
N LYS A 934 -25.07 20.15 -16.79
CA LYS A 934 -26.22 20.02 -15.88
C LYS A 934 -25.78 20.17 -14.44
N ALA A 935 -26.68 20.72 -13.61
CA ALA A 935 -26.33 21.05 -12.24
C ALA A 935 -26.11 19.82 -11.33
N ASP A 936 -26.77 18.71 -11.65
CA ASP A 936 -26.72 17.44 -10.92
C ASP A 936 -25.71 16.43 -11.51
N ALA A 937 -24.96 16.82 -12.53
CA ALA A 937 -24.00 15.96 -13.20
C ALA A 937 -22.71 15.78 -12.39
N HIS A 938 -22.43 14.53 -12.01
CA HIS A 938 -21.15 14.16 -11.40
C HIS A 938 -19.96 14.45 -12.33
N PRO A 939 -18.78 14.86 -11.81
CA PRO A 939 -17.59 15.20 -12.59
C PRO A 939 -17.20 14.17 -13.67
N THR A 940 -17.34 12.88 -13.36
CA THR A 940 -16.96 11.77 -14.24
C THR A 940 -18.10 11.15 -15.06
N ALA A 941 -19.29 11.76 -15.06
CA ALA A 941 -20.41 11.29 -15.87
C ALA A 941 -20.15 11.48 -17.38
N SER A 942 -20.74 10.59 -18.19
CA SER A 942 -20.68 10.70 -19.67
C SER A 942 -21.24 12.00 -20.20
N VAL A 943 -20.81 12.45 -21.37
CA VAL A 943 -21.33 13.64 -22.06
C VAL A 943 -22.86 13.60 -22.17
N ARG A 944 -23.44 12.43 -22.45
CA ARG A 944 -24.90 12.21 -22.49
C ARG A 944 -25.58 12.58 -21.16
N ASP A 945 -25.01 12.12 -20.05
CA ASP A 945 -25.57 12.35 -18.72
C ASP A 945 -25.15 13.70 -18.13
N ALA A 946 -23.99 14.23 -18.52
CA ALA A 946 -23.38 15.42 -17.96
C ALA A 946 -23.86 16.73 -18.62
N LEU A 947 -24.15 16.71 -19.92
CA LEU A 947 -24.50 17.92 -20.67
C LEU A 947 -25.99 18.00 -20.98
N ASN A 948 -26.49 19.23 -21.14
CA ASN A 948 -27.81 19.52 -21.70
C ASN A 948 -27.88 19.22 -23.20
N GLU A 949 -29.07 19.38 -23.79
CA GLU A 949 -29.33 19.05 -25.19
C GLU A 949 -28.40 19.79 -26.17
N THR A 950 -28.12 21.08 -25.91
CA THR A 950 -27.19 21.86 -26.74
C THR A 950 -25.79 21.26 -26.72
N GLY A 951 -25.23 20.99 -25.53
CA GLY A 951 -23.90 20.37 -25.43
C GLY A 951 -23.83 18.99 -26.07
N GLN A 952 -24.91 18.19 -25.95
CA GLN A 952 -25.00 16.88 -26.60
C GLN A 952 -25.04 16.97 -28.13
N ASN A 953 -25.76 17.94 -28.69
CA ASN A 953 -25.77 18.18 -30.14
C ASN A 953 -24.37 18.54 -30.66
N ILE A 954 -23.68 19.46 -29.97
CA ILE A 954 -22.31 19.85 -30.34
C ILE A 954 -21.35 18.66 -30.23
N PHE A 955 -21.48 17.82 -29.20
CA PHE A 955 -20.69 16.60 -29.11
C PHE A 955 -20.91 15.68 -30.31
N ARG A 956 -22.17 15.42 -30.69
CA ARG A 956 -22.50 14.59 -31.87
C ARG A 956 -21.84 15.11 -33.16
N GLU A 957 -21.87 16.42 -33.38
CA GLU A 957 -21.27 17.06 -34.56
C GLU A 957 -19.73 16.99 -34.56
N GLN A 958 -19.10 17.21 -33.40
CA GLN A 958 -17.65 17.34 -33.29
C GLN A 958 -16.93 16.01 -33.07
N ARG A 959 -17.66 14.95 -32.73
CA ARG A 959 -17.10 13.66 -32.32
C ARG A 959 -16.12 13.05 -33.31
N ALA A 960 -16.36 13.20 -34.62
CA ALA A 960 -15.48 12.69 -35.67
C ALA A 960 -14.06 13.29 -35.62
N LYS A 961 -13.88 14.49 -35.05
CA LYS A 961 -12.58 15.16 -34.87
C LYS A 961 -11.59 14.33 -34.05
N TYR A 962 -12.09 13.56 -33.09
CA TYR A 962 -11.27 12.80 -32.15
C TYR A 962 -10.88 11.39 -32.67
N GLY A 963 -11.39 11.01 -33.84
CA GLY A 963 -11.11 9.73 -34.50
C GLY A 963 -11.87 8.54 -33.91
N ASN A 964 -11.63 7.36 -34.49
CA ASN A 964 -12.16 6.07 -34.02
C ASN A 964 -11.11 5.34 -33.19
N LEU A 965 -11.53 4.63 -32.13
CA LEU A 965 -10.65 3.84 -31.26
C LEU A 965 -10.35 2.47 -31.89
N THR A 966 -9.49 2.42 -32.92
CA THR A 966 -9.13 1.18 -33.63
C THR A 966 -7.68 0.72 -33.41
N SER A 967 -6.82 1.56 -32.81
CA SER A 967 -5.41 1.24 -32.56
C SER A 967 -4.88 2.00 -31.36
N LEU A 968 -3.89 1.42 -30.67
CA LEU A 968 -3.12 2.09 -29.62
C LEU A 968 -2.18 3.14 -30.23
N LYS A 969 -2.07 4.30 -29.59
CA LYS A 969 -1.09 5.34 -29.96
C LYS A 969 0.23 5.05 -29.26
N TRP A 970 1.20 4.54 -30.01
CA TRP A 970 2.53 4.19 -29.51
C TRP A 970 3.51 5.37 -29.64
N ASN A 971 4.45 5.46 -28.71
CA ASN A 971 5.69 6.22 -28.93
C ASN A 971 6.69 5.45 -29.81
N ASP A 972 7.77 6.13 -30.18
CA ASP A 972 8.89 5.51 -30.89
C ASP A 972 9.58 4.44 -30.03
N TRP A 973 10.21 3.46 -30.69
CA TRP A 973 11.02 2.44 -30.02
C TRP A 973 12.24 3.05 -29.33
N ILE A 974 12.45 2.67 -28.08
CA ILE A 974 13.56 3.09 -27.22
C ILE A 974 14.48 1.89 -26.97
N GLN A 975 15.79 2.06 -27.17
CA GLN A 975 16.77 0.99 -26.99
C GLN A 975 17.20 0.84 -25.53
N GLY A 976 17.53 -0.39 -25.11
CA GLY A 976 18.00 -0.73 -23.77
C GLY A 976 18.89 -1.97 -23.75
N THR A 977 19.53 -2.21 -22.61
CA THR A 977 20.36 -3.40 -22.34
C THR A 977 20.03 -3.98 -20.98
N THR A 978 20.06 -5.31 -20.86
CA THR A 978 19.84 -5.98 -19.58
C THR A 978 21.01 -5.76 -18.62
N LYS A 979 20.74 -5.74 -17.31
CA LYS A 979 21.76 -5.58 -16.25
C LYS A 979 21.95 -6.86 -15.44
N GLU A 980 23.16 -7.08 -14.94
CA GLU A 980 23.55 -8.27 -14.18
C GLU A 980 22.81 -8.37 -12.83
N SER A 981 22.35 -9.58 -12.51
CA SER A 981 21.71 -9.92 -11.23
C SER A 981 21.81 -11.42 -10.95
N GLY A 982 22.98 -11.89 -10.47
CA GLY A 982 23.25 -13.32 -10.26
C GLY A 982 23.39 -14.07 -11.60
N GLU A 983 22.77 -15.25 -11.74
CA GLU A 983 22.80 -16.05 -12.98
C GLU A 983 21.85 -15.56 -14.09
N ALA A 984 20.99 -14.58 -13.79
CA ALA A 984 20.02 -14.00 -14.73
C ALA A 984 20.27 -12.49 -14.90
N SER A 985 19.61 -11.88 -15.89
CA SER A 985 19.68 -10.42 -16.08
C SER A 985 18.31 -9.76 -15.96
N THR A 986 18.29 -8.44 -15.80
CA THR A 986 17.06 -7.67 -15.60
C THR A 986 16.83 -6.65 -16.72
N VAL A 987 15.63 -6.64 -17.29
CA VAL A 987 15.10 -5.51 -18.06
C VAL A 987 14.62 -4.44 -17.09
N SER A 988 15.19 -3.23 -17.17
CA SER A 988 14.82 -2.10 -16.32
C SER A 988 14.33 -0.93 -17.17
N ILE A 989 13.06 -0.54 -17.01
CA ILE A 989 12.46 0.61 -17.70
C ILE A 989 12.03 1.63 -16.65
N LYS A 990 12.43 2.89 -16.82
CA LYS A 990 11.96 4.02 -16.01
C LYS A 990 10.93 4.82 -16.80
N ALA A 991 9.84 5.20 -16.16
CA ALA A 991 8.73 5.92 -16.75
C ALA A 991 8.03 6.79 -15.70
N SER A 992 6.98 7.49 -16.11
CA SER A 992 6.00 8.13 -15.22
C SER A 992 4.60 7.68 -15.63
N ILE A 993 3.72 7.46 -14.66
CA ILE A 993 2.34 7.03 -14.89
C ILE A 993 1.34 8.00 -14.22
N PRO A 994 0.56 8.77 -14.99
CA PRO A 994 -0.47 9.66 -14.43
C PRO A 994 -1.51 8.89 -13.61
N SER A 995 -2.14 9.53 -12.62
CA SER A 995 -3.29 8.94 -11.92
C SER A 995 -4.42 8.63 -12.90
N PHE A 996 -5.15 7.54 -12.66
CA PHE A 996 -6.27 7.08 -13.50
C PHE A 996 -5.86 6.87 -14.96
N SER A 997 -4.71 6.24 -15.17
CA SER A 997 -4.21 5.90 -16.49
C SER A 997 -3.77 4.44 -16.57
N VAL A 998 -3.69 3.95 -17.80
CA VAL A 998 -3.13 2.64 -18.17
C VAL A 998 -2.02 2.87 -19.19
N GLN A 999 -0.92 2.15 -19.04
CA GLN A 999 0.20 2.16 -19.98
C GLN A 999 0.51 0.73 -20.42
N LYS A 1000 0.47 0.50 -21.73
CA LYS A 1000 0.85 -0.76 -22.35
C LYS A 1000 2.29 -0.66 -22.84
N TYR A 1001 3.16 -1.51 -22.32
CA TYR A 1001 4.55 -1.67 -22.73
C TYR A 1001 4.71 -2.91 -23.60
N GLU A 1002 5.51 -2.77 -24.65
CA GLU A 1002 6.06 -3.89 -25.42
C GLU A 1002 7.57 -3.83 -25.36
N VAL A 1003 8.20 -4.94 -24.98
CA VAL A 1003 9.65 -5.13 -25.00
C VAL A 1003 9.96 -6.25 -25.99
N ARG A 1004 10.89 -6.01 -26.90
CA ARG A 1004 11.32 -6.95 -27.93
C ARG A 1004 12.83 -7.06 -27.92
N TRP A 1005 13.34 -8.28 -28.08
CA TRP A 1005 14.76 -8.52 -28.22
C TRP A 1005 15.26 -8.02 -29.57
N VAL A 1006 16.43 -7.37 -29.59
CA VAL A 1006 17.06 -6.93 -30.84
C VAL A 1006 17.98 -8.05 -31.30
N SER A 1007 17.75 -8.60 -32.49
CA SER A 1007 18.66 -9.58 -33.08
C SER A 1007 20.04 -8.94 -33.27
N GLU A 1008 21.09 -9.60 -32.80
CA GLU A 1008 22.43 -9.29 -33.25
C GLU A 1008 22.49 -9.68 -34.73
N GLU A 1009 22.56 -8.68 -35.63
CA GLU A 1009 22.99 -8.94 -36.99
C GLU A 1009 24.40 -9.53 -36.90
N ILE A 1010 24.53 -10.78 -37.33
CA ILE A 1010 25.79 -11.55 -37.40
C ILE A 1010 26.77 -10.87 -38.36
#